data_AF-A0A534HKX2-F1
#
_entry.id   AF-A0A534HKX2-F1
#
_cell.length_a   1.000
_cell.length_b   1.000
_cell.length_c   1.000
_cell.angle_alpha   90.00
_cell.angle_beta   90.00
_cell.angle_gamma   90.00
#
_symmetry.space_group_name_H-M   'P 1'
#
loop_
_entity.id
_entity.type
_entity.pdbx_description
1 polymer ?
#
loop_
_entity_poly.entity_id
_entity_poly.type
_entity_poly.pdbx_seq_one_letter_code
_entity_poly.pdbx_strand_id
1 'polypeptide(L)'
;MNDVTPAPALTQREVLLHALYEAAELEHNLMCTYLYAAASLRDGEREGLGVEEAAAVRRWRQVLLGVAIEEMGHLAAVWNITSGLGGSPRFGRTNFPLDPGLLPASVVVKLAPFNAHTLQHFVFLERPHGSTEPEGGGFAYERSYVRGGTSGARLTPMGVNYDTVGDFYAALGEGLRALVAHCGEANAFDGDRALQLSPEEVNLPGARHVVCLKTALAAFAAIVEQGEGAPRDSVGSHYQKFLGIRAELQALTERNPAFAPAFPAATNPVLRRPPRPEGRVWLENPDAVATVDLANACYGLMLRLLAYAYAVRGPSAEKSLAVDLAIGLMQAVMPLAERAARLPAGPSNPQCNAGMSFITLRDSAALPPGPAARRVFVERFAQLAEGAAALRAGGDARAVAAADQLASLASRAQQRFDLTPAAATSAAPAARPQGVATGAAPEAAAGAAAGADAAAASGAAPASTVSGGVETVQGERIELAFEARRCIHSRFCVTGAPKVFLANVKGPWIHPDAMPVERLVEVAHACPSGAIRYRRKDGAPEEPVPPVNLASVREGGPYAFRAQLQIDGAAAGFRATLCRCGASKNKPYCDGSHHEIGFTATGEPPSGKTDVLPVRDGVLAIDPQANGPLRVRGNLEI
;
A
#
# COMPACT_ATOMS: atom_id res chain seq x y z
N MET A 1 13.37 -9.23 39.16
CA MET A 1 12.00 -9.77 39.16
C MET A 1 11.09 -8.58 39.27
N ASN A 2 10.56 -8.11 38.14
CA ASN A 2 9.61 -7.01 38.14
C ASN A 2 8.26 -7.57 38.61
N ASP A 3 7.65 -6.94 39.61
CA ASP A 3 6.29 -7.28 40.06
C ASP A 3 5.32 -7.06 38.90
N VAL A 4 5.04 -8.13 38.14
CA VAL A 4 3.92 -8.17 37.19
C VAL A 4 2.67 -8.21 38.05
N THR A 5 2.08 -7.04 38.29
CA THR A 5 0.77 -6.98 38.96
C THR A 5 -0.24 -7.64 38.00
N PRO A 6 -0.94 -8.73 38.38
CA PRO A 6 -1.93 -9.33 37.50
C PRO A 6 -2.98 -8.28 37.16
N ALA A 7 -3.18 -8.03 35.86
CA ALA A 7 -4.22 -7.12 35.40
C ALA A 7 -5.55 -7.61 36.00
N PRO A 8 -6.32 -6.75 36.71
CA PRO A 8 -7.63 -7.13 37.17
C PRO A 8 -8.44 -7.59 35.95
N ALA A 9 -9.23 -8.66 36.10
CA ALA A 9 -10.03 -9.22 35.01
C ALA A 9 -10.70 -8.09 34.21
N LEU A 10 -10.21 -7.85 32.99
CA LEU A 10 -10.56 -6.69 32.17
C LEU A 10 -11.94 -6.92 31.54
N THR A 11 -12.98 -6.95 32.36
CA THR A 11 -14.37 -7.10 31.89
C THR A 11 -14.94 -5.79 31.32
N GLN A 12 -14.19 -4.69 31.40
CA GLN A 12 -14.61 -3.37 30.95
C GLN A 12 -14.06 -3.06 29.56
N ARG A 13 -14.97 -2.79 28.62
CA ARG A 13 -14.64 -2.41 27.23
C ARG A 13 -13.70 -1.21 27.15
N GLU A 14 -13.94 -0.17 27.95
CA GLU A 14 -13.13 1.06 27.94
C GLU A 14 -11.66 0.79 28.28
N VAL A 15 -11.39 -0.14 29.21
CA VAL A 15 -10.01 -0.49 29.57
C VAL A 15 -9.30 -1.25 28.45
N LEU A 16 -10.03 -2.11 27.74
CA LEU A 16 -9.50 -2.81 26.57
C LEU A 16 -9.24 -1.85 25.40
N LEU A 17 -10.16 -0.92 25.13
CA LEU A 17 -9.95 0.11 24.12
C LEU A 17 -8.73 0.97 24.45
N HIS A 18 -8.56 1.39 25.70
CA HIS A 18 -7.37 2.11 26.15
C HIS A 18 -6.08 1.34 25.88
N ALA A 19 -6.03 0.06 26.21
CA ALA A 19 -4.86 -0.77 25.96
C ALA A 19 -4.62 -1.01 24.46
N LEU A 20 -5.67 -1.11 23.63
CA LEU A 20 -5.55 -1.19 22.17
C LEU A 20 -5.03 0.12 21.55
N TYR A 21 -5.42 1.29 22.08
CA TYR A 21 -4.81 2.56 21.67
C TYR A 21 -3.32 2.60 22.01
N GLU A 22 -2.92 2.12 23.19
CA GLU A 22 -1.50 2.00 23.54
C GLU A 22 -0.77 1.03 22.61
N ALA A 23 -1.35 -0.14 22.30
CA ALA A 23 -0.76 -1.10 21.35
C ALA A 23 -0.55 -0.47 19.97
N ALA A 24 -1.56 0.23 19.45
CA ALA A 24 -1.42 0.91 18.17
C ALA A 24 -0.38 2.05 18.20
N GLU A 25 -0.30 2.80 19.30
CA GLU A 25 0.76 3.79 19.48
C GLU A 25 2.14 3.14 19.52
N LEU A 26 2.30 2.00 20.20
CA LEU A 26 3.54 1.23 20.23
C LEU A 26 3.97 0.82 18.81
N GLU A 27 3.14 0.10 18.05
CA GLU A 27 3.50 -0.35 16.69
C GLU A 27 3.84 0.83 15.78
N HIS A 28 3.04 1.91 15.86
CA HIS A 28 3.28 3.10 15.06
C HIS A 28 4.60 3.78 15.42
N ASN A 29 4.93 3.84 16.72
CA ASN A 29 6.18 4.41 17.20
C ASN A 29 7.39 3.58 16.75
N LEU A 30 7.35 2.25 16.93
CA LEU A 30 8.43 1.36 16.51
C LEU A 30 8.66 1.44 15.00
N MET A 31 7.60 1.37 14.20
CA MET A 31 7.65 1.58 12.75
C MET A 31 8.37 2.89 12.37
N CYS A 32 8.07 4.00 13.04
CA CYS A 32 8.73 5.28 12.75
C CYS A 32 10.24 5.23 13.03
N THR A 33 10.67 4.52 14.08
CA THR A 33 12.11 4.35 14.38
C THR A 33 12.82 3.50 13.33
N TYR A 34 12.17 2.45 12.84
CA TYR A 34 12.72 1.58 11.78
C TYR A 34 12.86 2.34 10.46
N LEU A 35 11.84 3.11 10.07
CA LEU A 35 11.87 3.99 8.90
C LEU A 35 12.97 5.05 9.01
N TYR A 36 13.14 5.64 10.18
CA TYR A 36 14.19 6.63 10.42
C TYR A 36 15.59 6.04 10.24
N ALA A 37 15.84 4.87 10.84
CA ALA A 37 17.10 4.15 10.68
C ALA A 37 17.34 3.77 9.20
N ALA A 38 16.32 3.25 8.50
CA ALA A 38 16.39 2.92 7.09
C ALA A 38 16.74 4.15 6.21
N ALA A 39 16.15 5.31 6.51
CA ALA A 39 16.41 6.57 5.79
C ALA A 39 17.86 7.05 5.91
N SER A 40 18.49 6.77 7.05
CA SER A 40 19.87 7.17 7.34
C SER A 40 20.93 6.33 6.62
N LEU A 41 20.59 5.12 6.15
CA LEU A 41 21.53 4.23 5.46
C LEU A 41 22.04 4.84 4.14
N ARG A 42 23.33 4.63 3.87
CA ARG A 42 24.00 5.03 2.62
C ARG A 42 23.54 4.18 1.43
N ASP A 43 23.38 4.80 0.28
CA ASP A 43 22.84 4.22 -0.95
C ASP A 43 23.96 3.83 -1.93
N GLY A 44 24.78 2.89 -1.47
CA GLY A 44 25.80 2.22 -2.27
C GLY A 44 27.11 3.00 -2.46
N GLU A 45 27.84 2.63 -3.51
CA GLU A 45 29.23 3.05 -3.74
C GLU A 45 29.40 4.56 -3.95
N ARG A 46 28.39 5.21 -4.53
CA ARG A 46 28.40 6.68 -4.73
C ARG A 46 28.43 7.45 -3.42
N GLU A 47 28.00 6.82 -2.33
CA GLU A 47 28.01 7.39 -0.99
C GLU A 47 29.17 6.82 -0.15
N GLY A 48 30.17 6.21 -0.78
CA GLY A 48 31.45 5.85 -0.16
C GLY A 48 31.55 4.43 0.40
N LEU A 49 30.61 3.55 0.07
CA LEU A 49 30.65 2.13 0.47
C LEU A 49 31.48 1.29 -0.52
N GLY A 50 32.18 0.26 -0.04
CA GLY A 50 32.71 -0.79 -0.90
C GLY A 50 31.60 -1.64 -1.53
N VAL A 51 31.91 -2.43 -2.57
CA VAL A 51 30.90 -3.24 -3.30
C VAL A 51 30.14 -4.22 -2.37
N GLU A 52 30.87 -4.92 -1.50
CA GLU A 52 30.26 -5.86 -0.54
C GLU A 52 29.40 -5.13 0.50
N GLU A 53 29.93 -4.05 1.07
CA GLU A 53 29.24 -3.19 2.03
C GLU A 53 27.97 -2.57 1.43
N ALA A 54 28.04 -2.09 0.19
CA ALA A 54 26.91 -1.55 -0.55
C ALA A 54 25.81 -2.59 -0.76
N ALA A 55 26.18 -3.84 -1.07
CA ALA A 55 25.23 -4.93 -1.21
C ALA A 55 24.58 -5.29 0.14
N ALA A 56 25.35 -5.33 1.23
CA ALA A 56 24.85 -5.58 2.58
C ALA A 56 23.88 -4.48 3.05
N VAL A 57 24.29 -3.21 2.96
CA VAL A 57 23.46 -2.06 3.33
C VAL A 57 22.17 -2.00 2.52
N ARG A 58 22.21 -2.38 1.22
CA ARG A 58 21.00 -2.51 0.40
C ARG A 58 20.06 -3.57 0.96
N ARG A 59 20.56 -4.76 1.32
CA ARG A 59 19.75 -5.81 1.97
C ARG A 59 19.17 -5.36 3.31
N TRP A 60 19.97 -4.72 4.16
CA TRP A 60 19.53 -4.24 5.48
C TRP A 60 18.40 -3.22 5.36
N ARG A 61 18.50 -2.29 4.40
CA ARG A 61 17.42 -1.35 4.10
C ARG A 61 16.14 -2.08 3.70
N GLN A 62 16.23 -3.09 2.83
CA GLN A 62 15.04 -3.87 2.43
C GLN A 62 14.42 -4.61 3.62
N VAL A 63 15.25 -5.15 4.52
CA VAL A 63 14.77 -5.80 5.74
C VAL A 63 14.08 -4.79 6.68
N LEU A 64 14.69 -3.64 6.96
CA LEU A 64 14.10 -2.60 7.81
C LEU A 64 12.78 -2.06 7.24
N LEU A 65 12.72 -1.82 5.93
CA LEU A 65 11.49 -1.40 5.26
C LEU A 65 10.42 -2.51 5.27
N GLY A 66 10.83 -3.77 5.10
CA GLY A 66 9.94 -4.93 5.20
C GLY A 66 9.31 -5.04 6.58
N VAL A 67 10.12 -4.94 7.64
CA VAL A 67 9.64 -4.92 9.03
C VAL A 67 8.69 -3.74 9.26
N ALA A 68 9.05 -2.54 8.79
CA ALA A 68 8.14 -1.39 8.90
C ALA A 68 6.78 -1.61 8.20
N ILE A 69 6.73 -2.37 7.10
CA ILE A 69 5.48 -2.74 6.42
C ILE A 69 4.70 -3.79 7.22
N GLU A 70 5.39 -4.75 7.84
CA GLU A 70 4.79 -5.72 8.78
C GLU A 70 4.14 -4.96 9.97
N GLU A 71 4.81 -3.93 10.51
CA GLU A 71 4.23 -3.05 11.54
C GLU A 71 3.01 -2.25 11.07
N MET A 72 2.95 -1.83 9.81
CA MET A 72 1.71 -1.25 9.24
C MET A 72 0.57 -2.26 9.26
N GLY A 73 0.88 -3.54 9.02
CA GLY A 73 -0.05 -4.66 9.14
C GLY A 73 -0.52 -4.86 10.57
N HIS A 74 0.39 -4.84 11.55
CA HIS A 74 0.07 -4.92 12.97
C HIS A 74 -0.87 -3.80 13.40
N LEU A 75 -0.54 -2.55 13.02
CA LEU A 75 -1.37 -1.38 13.28
C LEU A 75 -2.78 -1.52 12.68
N ALA A 76 -2.89 -2.02 11.44
CA ALA A 76 -4.19 -2.26 10.81
C ALA A 76 -5.01 -3.34 11.54
N ALA A 77 -4.35 -4.42 12.00
CA ALA A 77 -4.97 -5.46 12.81
C ALA A 77 -5.50 -4.90 14.13
N VAL A 78 -4.69 -4.15 14.89
CA VAL A 78 -5.11 -3.51 16.14
C VAL A 78 -6.30 -2.58 15.90
N TRP A 79 -6.29 -1.78 14.83
CA TRP A 79 -7.43 -0.92 14.49
C TRP A 79 -8.68 -1.65 14.05
N ASN A 80 -8.56 -2.79 13.37
CA ASN A 80 -9.71 -3.64 13.06
C ASN A 80 -10.30 -4.26 14.34
N ILE A 81 -9.46 -4.66 15.31
CA ILE A 81 -9.93 -5.13 16.63
C ILE A 81 -10.65 -4.00 17.37
N THR A 82 -10.03 -2.82 17.47
CA THR A 82 -10.62 -1.62 18.09
C THR A 82 -11.98 -1.29 17.49
N SER A 83 -12.07 -1.25 16.16
CA SER A 83 -13.33 -1.03 15.43
C SER A 83 -14.36 -2.14 15.68
N GLY A 84 -13.93 -3.41 15.71
CA GLY A 84 -14.78 -4.54 16.03
C GLY A 84 -15.40 -4.47 17.44
N LEU A 85 -14.69 -3.89 18.41
CA LEU A 85 -15.20 -3.62 19.76
C LEU A 85 -16.04 -2.34 19.86
N GLY A 86 -16.35 -1.67 18.76
CA GLY A 86 -17.10 -0.41 18.73
C GLY A 86 -16.27 0.84 19.04
N GLY A 87 -14.95 0.71 19.15
CA GLY A 87 -14.03 1.85 19.27
C GLY A 87 -13.75 2.54 17.93
N SER A 88 -13.19 3.74 17.98
CA SER A 88 -12.79 4.48 16.77
C SER A 88 -11.27 4.47 16.67
N PRO A 89 -10.65 3.94 15.60
CA PRO A 89 -9.21 4.07 15.36
C PRO A 89 -8.71 5.51 15.44
N ARG A 90 -7.54 5.73 16.04
CA ARG A 90 -6.93 7.06 16.24
C ARG A 90 -5.44 7.03 15.91
N PHE A 91 -5.06 7.65 14.80
CA PHE A 91 -3.65 7.74 14.37
C PHE A 91 -2.89 8.91 15.05
N GLY A 92 -3.23 9.25 16.29
CA GLY A 92 -2.60 10.32 17.06
C GLY A 92 -1.58 9.75 18.04
N ARG A 93 -0.46 10.44 18.23
CA ARG A 93 0.54 10.15 19.27
C ARG A 93 1.32 11.42 19.62
N THR A 94 2.02 11.39 20.76
CA THR A 94 2.97 12.46 21.12
C THR A 94 4.18 12.46 20.18
N ASN A 95 4.81 13.63 20.05
CA ASN A 95 5.97 13.82 19.18
C ASN A 95 7.25 13.27 19.82
N PHE A 96 8.19 12.82 18.99
CA PHE A 96 9.46 12.26 19.46
C PHE A 96 10.38 13.33 20.10
N PRO A 97 11.22 12.93 21.08
CA PRO A 97 11.17 11.65 21.80
C PRO A 97 9.94 11.58 22.72
N LEU A 98 9.44 10.38 22.98
CA LEU A 98 8.32 10.20 23.91
C LEU A 98 8.74 10.56 25.34
N ASP A 99 7.86 11.24 26.08
CA ASP A 99 8.07 11.51 27.50
C ASP A 99 7.92 10.19 28.32
N PRO A 100 8.72 9.99 29.39
CA PRO A 100 8.59 8.84 30.26
C PRO A 100 7.17 8.71 30.86
N GLY A 101 6.68 7.47 30.98
CA GLY A 101 5.38 7.13 31.57
C GLY A 101 4.30 6.78 30.54
N LEU A 102 4.47 7.17 29.27
CA LEU A 102 3.54 6.80 28.19
C LEU A 102 3.63 5.32 27.82
N LEU A 103 4.84 4.76 27.81
CA LEU A 103 5.16 3.34 27.62
C LEU A 103 5.91 2.81 28.86
N PRO A 104 6.14 1.49 29.01
CA PRO A 104 6.97 0.98 30.11
C PRO A 104 8.35 1.62 30.12
N ALA A 105 8.99 1.69 31.30
CA ALA A 105 10.32 2.27 31.43
C ALA A 105 11.36 1.61 30.50
N SER A 106 11.23 0.31 30.25
CA SER A 106 12.09 -0.46 29.35
C SER A 106 11.91 -0.12 27.87
N VAL A 107 10.84 0.58 27.46
CA VAL A 107 10.55 0.88 26.06
C VAL A 107 10.95 2.33 25.76
N VAL A 108 12.20 2.53 25.37
CA VAL A 108 12.73 3.86 25.05
C VAL A 108 12.55 4.17 23.57
N VAL A 109 11.62 5.07 23.23
CA VAL A 109 11.34 5.41 21.83
C VAL A 109 11.90 6.78 21.47
N LYS A 110 12.91 6.78 20.58
CA LYS A 110 13.49 8.00 19.99
C LYS A 110 13.96 7.76 18.56
N LEU A 111 14.04 8.84 17.79
CA LEU A 111 14.57 8.80 16.42
C LEU A 111 16.10 8.84 16.47
N ALA A 112 16.76 7.81 15.94
CA ALA A 112 18.22 7.70 15.91
C ALA A 112 18.68 7.03 14.60
N PRO A 113 19.82 7.46 14.01
CA PRO A 113 20.34 6.87 12.77
C PRO A 113 20.70 5.40 12.97
N PHE A 114 20.78 4.67 11.87
CA PHE A 114 21.27 3.30 11.88
C PHE A 114 22.73 3.24 12.33
N ASN A 115 22.97 2.47 13.39
CA ASN A 115 24.30 2.10 13.88
C ASN A 115 24.15 0.84 14.75
N ALA A 116 25.25 0.30 15.25
CA ALA A 116 25.23 -0.93 16.06
C ALA A 116 24.36 -0.81 17.34
N HIS A 117 24.31 0.38 17.97
CA HIS A 117 23.50 0.60 19.17
C HIS A 117 22.01 0.70 18.85
N THR A 118 21.63 1.43 17.81
CA THR A 118 20.23 1.52 17.34
C THR A 118 19.72 0.14 16.90
N LEU A 119 20.56 -0.64 16.20
CA LEU A 119 20.20 -2.00 15.81
C LEU A 119 20.06 -2.93 17.02
N GLN A 120 20.95 -2.83 18.01
CA GLN A 120 20.83 -3.58 19.26
C GLN A 120 19.53 -3.23 19.99
N HIS A 121 19.13 -1.96 19.98
CA HIS A 121 17.87 -1.52 20.54
C HIS A 121 16.66 -2.14 19.82
N PHE A 122 16.70 -2.27 18.49
CA PHE A 122 15.65 -2.98 17.76
C PHE A 122 15.60 -4.47 18.12
N VAL A 123 16.76 -5.14 18.26
CA VAL A 123 16.84 -6.52 18.76
C VAL A 123 16.25 -6.62 20.17
N PHE A 124 16.52 -5.64 21.04
CA PHE A 124 15.97 -5.61 22.38
C PHE A 124 14.45 -5.48 22.33
N LEU A 125 13.89 -4.53 21.59
CA LEU A 125 12.44 -4.31 21.53
C LEU A 125 11.65 -5.53 21.02
N GLU A 126 12.17 -6.21 20.00
CA GLU A 126 11.53 -7.38 19.38
C GLU A 126 11.85 -8.71 20.09
N ARG A 127 12.56 -8.69 21.21
CA ARG A 127 13.04 -9.91 21.85
C ARG A 127 11.88 -10.78 22.36
N PRO A 128 11.96 -12.11 22.24
CA PRO A 128 10.99 -12.98 22.87
C PRO A 128 11.06 -12.91 24.39
N HIS A 129 9.94 -13.24 25.05
CA HIS A 129 9.88 -13.41 26.50
C HIS A 129 11.04 -14.28 27.03
N GLY A 130 11.68 -13.84 28.10
CA GLY A 130 12.82 -14.53 28.71
C GLY A 130 14.17 -14.33 28.02
N SER A 131 14.22 -13.58 26.91
CA SER A 131 15.49 -13.21 26.28
C SER A 131 16.38 -12.36 27.21
N THR A 132 17.69 -12.61 27.15
CA THR A 132 18.73 -11.88 27.89
C THR A 132 19.48 -10.86 27.04
N GLU A 133 18.97 -10.55 25.84
CA GLU A 133 19.56 -9.53 24.97
C GLU A 133 19.68 -8.19 25.72
N PRO A 134 20.87 -7.56 25.72
CA PRO A 134 21.05 -6.28 26.38
C PRO A 134 20.44 -5.14 25.56
N GLU A 135 20.19 -4.02 26.22
CA GLU A 135 19.79 -2.79 25.56
C GLU A 135 20.97 -2.14 24.81
N GLY A 136 20.68 -1.45 23.70
CA GLY A 136 21.65 -0.69 22.93
C GLY A 136 22.24 0.50 23.70
N GLY A 137 23.50 0.80 23.42
CA GLY A 137 24.20 1.96 23.99
C GLY A 137 23.42 3.26 23.76
N GLY A 138 23.15 4.00 24.85
CA GLY A 138 22.38 5.23 24.79
C GLY A 138 20.85 5.05 24.74
N PHE A 139 20.34 3.83 24.85
CA PHE A 139 18.90 3.52 24.97
C PHE A 139 18.50 3.04 26.37
N ALA A 140 19.43 2.98 27.32
CA ALA A 140 19.11 2.70 28.72
C ALA A 140 18.13 3.75 29.27
N TYR A 141 17.12 3.30 30.00
CA TYR A 141 16.12 4.19 30.57
C TYR A 141 16.71 5.02 31.72
N GLU A 142 16.46 6.33 31.68
CA GLU A 142 17.00 7.27 32.67
C GLU A 142 16.30 7.18 34.03
N ARG A 143 15.08 6.63 34.07
CA ARG A 143 14.24 6.54 35.27
C ARG A 143 13.56 5.19 35.32
N SER A 144 13.75 4.46 36.43
CA SER A 144 12.95 3.27 36.73
C SER A 144 11.59 3.70 37.28
N TYR A 145 10.51 3.25 36.65
CA TYR A 145 9.15 3.44 37.14
C TYR A 145 8.30 2.23 36.76
N VAL A 146 7.28 1.95 37.57
CA VAL A 146 6.29 0.91 37.31
C VAL A 146 4.97 1.60 36.95
N ARG A 147 4.35 1.16 35.85
CA ARG A 147 3.01 1.60 35.45
C ARG A 147 1.96 0.67 36.04
N GLY A 148 0.81 1.24 36.37
CA GLY A 148 -0.20 0.59 37.21
C GLY A 148 0.11 0.80 38.69
N GLY A 149 -0.91 1.07 39.49
CA GLY A 149 -0.77 1.35 40.93
C GLY A 149 -1.93 0.80 41.73
N THR A 150 -1.63 0.36 42.95
CA THR A 150 -2.47 -0.25 44.01
C THR A 150 -3.63 -1.14 43.54
N SER A 151 -3.52 -2.43 43.89
CA SER A 151 -4.55 -3.47 43.78
C SER A 151 -5.98 -2.95 43.96
N GLY A 152 -6.83 -3.16 42.93
CA GLY A 152 -8.25 -2.82 42.97
C GLY A 152 -8.86 -2.66 41.57
N ALA A 153 -10.17 -2.87 41.45
CA ALA A 153 -10.91 -2.60 40.23
C ALA A 153 -11.01 -1.07 40.03
N ARG A 154 -10.39 -0.54 38.97
CA ARG A 154 -10.51 0.87 38.57
C ARG A 154 -11.53 1.00 37.43
N LEU A 155 -12.25 2.12 37.42
CA LEU A 155 -13.11 2.53 36.31
C LEU A 155 -12.34 3.37 35.29
N THR A 156 -11.34 4.13 35.74
CA THR A 156 -10.44 4.88 34.86
C THR A 156 -9.35 3.96 34.33
N PRO A 157 -9.23 3.77 33.01
CA PRO A 157 -8.13 3.00 32.44
C PRO A 157 -6.77 3.61 32.78
N MET A 158 -5.76 2.76 32.97
CA MET A 158 -4.38 3.16 33.18
C MET A 158 -3.47 2.21 32.43
N GLY A 159 -2.34 2.72 31.93
CA GLY A 159 -1.28 1.89 31.36
C GLY A 159 -0.78 0.87 32.39
N VAL A 160 -0.52 -0.35 31.92
CA VAL A 160 0.00 -1.47 32.71
C VAL A 160 1.45 -1.73 32.33
N ASN A 161 2.26 -2.22 33.27
CA ASN A 161 3.64 -2.58 32.96
C ASN A 161 3.71 -3.95 32.25
N TYR A 162 4.62 -4.08 31.30
CA TYR A 162 4.95 -5.33 30.61
C TYR A 162 6.45 -5.37 30.31
N ASP A 163 7.01 -6.58 30.22
CA ASP A 163 8.45 -6.77 29.99
C ASP A 163 8.78 -6.87 28.48
N THR A 164 7.94 -7.56 27.69
CA THR A 164 8.04 -7.61 26.21
C THR A 164 6.73 -7.22 25.52
N VAL A 165 6.79 -6.98 24.20
CA VAL A 165 5.60 -6.71 23.36
C VAL A 165 4.66 -7.90 23.35
N GLY A 166 5.19 -9.12 23.30
CA GLY A 166 4.46 -10.38 23.41
C GLY A 166 3.71 -10.52 24.73
N ASP A 167 4.32 -10.14 25.86
CA ASP A 167 3.64 -10.13 27.16
C ASP A 167 2.43 -9.19 27.15
N PHE A 168 2.56 -8.04 26.49
CA PHE A 168 1.47 -7.07 26.37
C PHE A 168 0.30 -7.62 25.54
N TYR A 169 0.57 -8.22 24.39
CA TYR A 169 -0.46 -8.85 23.55
C TYR A 169 -1.10 -10.08 24.21
N ALA A 170 -0.33 -10.85 24.99
CA ALA A 170 -0.88 -11.94 25.78
C ALA A 170 -1.89 -11.42 26.82
N ALA A 171 -1.57 -10.34 27.53
CA ALA A 171 -2.46 -9.70 28.48
C ALA A 171 -3.74 -9.12 27.80
N LEU A 172 -3.60 -8.50 26.63
CA LEU A 172 -4.74 -8.08 25.81
C LEU A 172 -5.64 -9.25 25.41
N GLY A 173 -5.05 -10.39 25.03
CA GLY A 173 -5.75 -11.62 24.71
C GLY A 173 -6.58 -12.14 25.88
N GLU A 174 -6.02 -12.20 27.09
CA GLU A 174 -6.77 -12.59 28.29
C GLU A 174 -7.89 -11.60 28.61
N GLY A 175 -7.64 -10.30 28.44
CA GLY A 175 -8.67 -9.28 28.63
C GLY A 175 -9.84 -9.43 27.66
N LEU A 176 -9.60 -9.72 26.37
CA LEU A 176 -10.66 -10.01 25.40
C LEU A 176 -11.48 -11.24 25.80
N ARG A 177 -10.83 -12.32 26.27
CA ARG A 177 -11.55 -13.51 26.75
C ARG A 177 -12.44 -13.18 27.94
N ALA A 178 -11.94 -12.37 28.88
CA ALA A 178 -12.71 -11.92 30.04
C ALA A 178 -13.92 -11.07 29.66
N LEU A 179 -13.77 -10.11 28.72
CA LEU A 179 -14.89 -9.30 28.21
C LEU A 179 -15.96 -10.18 27.56
N VAL A 180 -15.55 -11.11 26.68
CA VAL A 180 -16.48 -12.03 26.00
C VAL A 180 -17.20 -12.94 26.99
N ALA A 181 -16.51 -13.44 28.00
CA ALA A 181 -17.15 -14.22 29.07
C ALA A 181 -18.17 -13.40 29.88
N HIS A 182 -17.93 -12.09 30.03
CA HIS A 182 -18.77 -11.19 30.79
C HIS A 182 -20.05 -10.77 30.06
N CYS A 183 -19.95 -10.30 28.81
CA CYS A 183 -21.09 -9.76 28.08
C CYS A 183 -21.57 -10.63 26.92
N GLY A 184 -20.89 -11.73 26.61
CA GLY A 184 -21.15 -12.55 25.42
C GLY A 184 -20.50 -11.98 24.16
N GLU A 185 -20.13 -12.85 23.22
CA GLU A 185 -19.35 -12.50 22.03
C GLU A 185 -20.08 -11.51 21.10
N ALA A 186 -21.38 -11.70 20.91
CA ALA A 186 -22.20 -10.82 20.06
C ALA A 186 -22.26 -9.38 20.59
N ASN A 187 -22.24 -9.21 21.92
CA ASN A 187 -22.18 -7.89 22.53
C ASN A 187 -20.75 -7.36 22.58
N ALA A 188 -19.73 -8.22 22.72
CA ALA A 188 -18.33 -7.80 22.72
C ALA A 188 -17.89 -7.26 21.35
N PHE A 189 -18.31 -7.90 20.25
CA PHE A 189 -17.94 -7.54 18.88
C PHE A 189 -19.13 -6.98 18.08
N ASP A 190 -19.70 -5.88 18.56
CA ASP A 190 -20.89 -5.21 18.02
C ASP A 190 -20.56 -4.00 17.11
N GLY A 191 -19.28 -3.72 16.86
CA GLY A 191 -18.84 -2.65 15.97
C GLY A 191 -19.21 -2.86 14.50
N ASP A 192 -19.35 -1.75 13.75
CA ASP A 192 -19.69 -1.80 12.32
C ASP A 192 -18.51 -2.34 11.50
N ARG A 193 -18.66 -3.57 11.00
CA ARG A 193 -17.67 -4.26 10.18
C ARG A 193 -17.30 -3.49 8.92
N ALA A 194 -18.22 -2.70 8.36
CA ALA A 194 -17.96 -1.89 7.18
C ALA A 194 -16.90 -0.80 7.44
N LEU A 195 -16.66 -0.42 8.70
CA LEU A 195 -15.64 0.57 9.06
C LEU A 195 -14.23 -0.02 9.10
N GLN A 196 -14.07 -1.33 9.20
CA GLN A 196 -12.76 -1.99 9.21
C GLN A 196 -12.08 -1.91 7.84
N LEU A 197 -10.75 -2.06 7.84
CA LEU A 197 -9.99 -2.25 6.59
C LEU A 197 -9.99 -3.73 6.20
N SER A 198 -10.06 -3.97 4.90
CA SER A 198 -10.06 -5.31 4.33
C SER A 198 -9.08 -5.43 3.15
N PRO A 199 -8.87 -6.64 2.60
CA PRO A 199 -8.09 -6.81 1.37
C PRO A 199 -8.67 -6.07 0.17
N GLU A 200 -9.93 -5.61 0.21
CA GLU A 200 -10.54 -4.79 -0.84
C GLU A 200 -9.89 -3.39 -0.92
N GLU A 201 -9.48 -2.85 0.23
CA GLU A 201 -8.76 -1.58 0.31
C GLU A 201 -7.25 -1.77 0.26
N VAL A 202 -6.70 -2.70 1.04
CA VAL A 202 -5.25 -2.86 1.17
C VAL A 202 -4.87 -4.31 1.44
N ASN A 203 -3.97 -4.84 0.61
CA ASN A 203 -3.46 -6.20 0.76
C ASN A 203 -2.30 -6.24 1.77
N LEU A 204 -2.62 -6.00 3.05
CA LEU A 204 -1.71 -6.23 4.18
C LEU A 204 -2.23 -7.43 4.98
N PRO A 205 -1.37 -8.34 5.45
CA PRO A 205 -1.80 -9.52 6.22
C PRO A 205 -2.75 -9.20 7.39
N GLY A 206 -2.48 -8.09 8.11
CA GLY A 206 -3.30 -7.62 9.24
C GLY A 206 -4.57 -6.84 8.88
N ALA A 207 -4.74 -6.42 7.62
CA ALA A 207 -5.95 -5.74 7.16
C ALA A 207 -7.08 -6.73 6.83
N ARG A 208 -7.50 -7.51 7.83
CA ARG A 208 -8.58 -8.50 7.73
C ARG A 208 -9.67 -8.21 8.73
N HIS A 209 -10.92 -8.51 8.37
CA HIS A 209 -12.04 -8.27 9.27
C HIS A 209 -11.92 -9.08 10.57
N VAL A 210 -12.08 -8.36 11.69
CA VAL A 210 -12.20 -8.90 13.04
C VAL A 210 -13.67 -8.88 13.43
N VAL A 211 -14.28 -10.05 13.55
CA VAL A 211 -15.74 -10.21 13.69
C VAL A 211 -16.14 -10.98 14.94
N CYS A 212 -15.17 -11.59 15.64
CA CYS A 212 -15.37 -12.40 16.82
C CYS A 212 -14.05 -12.55 17.59
N LEU A 213 -14.10 -13.19 18.77
CA LEU A 213 -12.95 -13.42 19.63
C LEU A 213 -11.87 -14.23 18.90
N LYS A 214 -12.30 -15.26 18.14
CA LYS A 214 -11.38 -16.12 17.39
C LYS A 214 -10.51 -15.33 16.42
N THR A 215 -11.09 -14.41 15.64
CA THR A 215 -10.32 -13.64 14.66
C THR A 215 -9.48 -12.54 15.30
N ALA A 216 -9.92 -11.98 16.44
CA ALA A 216 -9.11 -11.04 17.22
C ALA A 216 -7.86 -11.73 17.80
N LEU A 217 -8.01 -12.89 18.43
CA LEU A 217 -6.90 -13.66 18.99
C LEU A 217 -5.93 -14.15 17.90
N ALA A 218 -6.44 -14.51 16.72
CA ALA A 218 -5.59 -14.86 15.57
C ALA A 218 -4.76 -13.67 15.08
N ALA A 219 -5.32 -12.46 15.08
CA ALA A 219 -4.59 -11.24 14.74
C ALA A 219 -3.47 -10.95 15.76
N PHE A 220 -3.74 -11.04 17.06
CA PHE A 220 -2.70 -10.92 18.09
C PHE A 220 -1.59 -11.98 17.95
N ALA A 221 -1.97 -13.24 17.70
CA ALA A 221 -0.98 -14.30 17.50
C ALA A 221 -0.07 -14.02 16.31
N ALA A 222 -0.62 -13.51 15.20
CA ALA A 222 0.17 -13.15 14.01
C ALA A 222 1.15 -12.00 14.28
N ILE A 223 0.74 -11.00 15.08
CA ILE A 223 1.61 -9.88 15.48
C ILE A 223 2.81 -10.42 16.30
N VAL A 224 2.54 -11.25 17.31
CA VAL A 224 3.59 -11.82 18.17
C VAL A 224 4.52 -12.75 17.39
N GLU A 225 3.98 -13.57 16.48
CA GLU A 225 4.78 -14.46 15.63
C GLU A 225 5.69 -13.68 14.67
N GLN A 226 5.22 -12.57 14.10
CA GLN A 226 6.01 -11.72 13.20
C GLN A 226 7.08 -10.92 13.96
N GLY A 227 6.77 -10.35 15.13
CA GLY A 227 7.75 -9.63 15.95
C GLY A 227 8.81 -10.55 16.57
N GLU A 228 8.39 -11.37 17.53
CA GLU A 228 9.29 -12.13 18.40
C GLU A 228 9.63 -13.53 17.85
N GLY A 229 8.77 -14.10 17.00
CA GLY A 229 8.91 -15.48 16.52
C GLY A 229 8.41 -16.54 17.50
N ALA A 230 7.79 -16.17 18.61
CA ALA A 230 7.30 -17.10 19.63
C ALA A 230 5.93 -17.70 19.28
N PRO A 231 5.63 -18.97 19.65
CA PRO A 231 6.45 -19.89 20.45
C PRO A 231 7.37 -20.84 19.64
N ARG A 232 7.59 -20.60 18.34
CA ARG A 232 8.45 -21.42 17.48
C ARG A 232 9.39 -20.52 16.70
N ASP A 233 10.52 -20.12 17.31
CA ASP A 233 11.57 -19.24 16.76
C ASP A 233 11.52 -19.14 15.22
N SER A 234 10.66 -18.25 14.72
CA SER A 234 10.37 -18.20 13.29
C SER A 234 11.57 -17.56 12.61
N VAL A 235 12.17 -18.28 11.66
CA VAL A 235 13.34 -17.80 10.88
C VAL A 235 13.04 -16.45 10.19
N GLY A 236 11.77 -16.08 10.05
CA GLY A 236 11.31 -14.81 9.45
C GLY A 236 10.88 -13.72 10.43
N SER A 237 11.02 -13.86 11.76
CA SER A 237 10.58 -12.82 12.71
C SER A 237 11.45 -11.55 12.67
N HIS A 238 10.92 -10.43 13.17
CA HIS A 238 11.64 -9.15 13.25
C HIS A 238 12.91 -9.31 14.08
N TYR A 239 12.80 -10.00 15.22
CA TYR A 239 13.93 -10.36 16.06
C TYR A 239 15.05 -11.07 15.28
N GLN A 240 14.73 -12.15 14.57
CA GLN A 240 15.71 -12.92 13.80
C GLN A 240 16.28 -12.12 12.61
N LYS A 241 15.45 -11.32 11.94
CA LYS A 241 15.88 -10.41 10.88
C LYS A 241 16.92 -9.40 11.40
N PHE A 242 16.69 -8.78 12.56
CA PHE A 242 17.62 -7.84 13.18
C PHE A 242 18.91 -8.52 13.69
N LEU A 243 18.81 -9.73 14.23
CA LEU A 243 19.99 -10.55 14.56
C LEU A 243 20.85 -10.84 13.33
N GLY A 244 20.23 -11.15 12.19
CA GLY A 244 20.91 -11.36 10.92
C GLY A 244 21.68 -10.12 10.45
N ILE A 245 21.04 -8.94 10.51
CA ILE A 245 21.71 -7.66 10.22
C ILE A 245 22.88 -7.43 11.19
N ARG A 246 22.69 -7.72 12.49
CA ARG A 246 23.71 -7.50 13.51
C ARG A 246 24.96 -8.32 13.26
N ALA A 247 24.80 -9.60 12.94
CA ALA A 247 25.91 -10.49 12.63
C ALA A 247 26.68 -10.02 11.39
N GLU A 248 25.96 -9.60 10.32
CA GLU A 248 26.62 -9.11 9.10
C GLU A 248 27.33 -7.76 9.33
N LEU A 249 26.72 -6.86 10.11
CA LEU A 249 27.33 -5.59 10.51
C LEU A 249 28.62 -5.82 11.31
N GLN A 250 28.62 -6.75 12.26
CA GLN A 250 29.82 -7.10 13.03
C GLN A 250 30.93 -7.63 12.12
N ALA A 251 30.62 -8.60 11.25
CA ALA A 251 31.59 -9.19 10.33
C ALA A 251 32.18 -8.19 9.32
N LEU A 252 31.39 -7.21 8.85
CA LEU A 252 31.89 -6.13 7.99
C LEU A 252 32.75 -5.13 8.77
N THR A 253 32.35 -4.78 10.00
CA THR A 253 33.09 -3.85 10.86
C THR A 253 34.44 -4.41 11.29
N GLU A 254 34.52 -5.72 11.58
CA GLU A 254 35.78 -6.40 11.90
C GLU A 254 36.77 -6.37 10.72
N ARG A 255 36.25 -6.50 9.49
CA ARG A 255 37.06 -6.43 8.27
C ARG A 255 37.46 -5.00 7.90
N ASN A 256 36.58 -4.03 8.16
CA ASN A 256 36.81 -2.61 7.92
C ASN A 256 36.34 -1.77 9.12
N PRO A 257 37.23 -1.43 10.06
CA PRO A 257 36.87 -0.60 11.21
C PRO A 257 36.41 0.83 10.85
N ALA A 258 36.67 1.30 9.63
CA ALA A 258 36.22 2.60 9.13
C ALA A 258 34.84 2.52 8.44
N PHE A 259 34.24 1.34 8.35
CA PHE A 259 32.94 1.15 7.72
C PHE A 259 31.84 1.95 8.44
N ALA A 260 31.18 2.83 7.68
CA ALA A 260 30.10 3.69 8.16
C ALA A 260 28.84 3.48 7.30
N PRO A 261 27.92 2.56 7.66
CA PRO A 261 26.78 2.19 6.83
C PRO A 261 25.73 3.29 6.67
N ALA A 262 25.76 4.32 7.51
CA ALA A 262 24.76 5.38 7.57
C ALA A 262 25.39 6.77 7.63
N PHE A 263 24.60 7.78 7.29
CA PHE A 263 24.90 9.17 7.60
C PHE A 263 24.68 9.43 9.10
N PRO A 264 25.45 10.36 9.71
CA PRO A 264 25.26 10.79 11.09
C PRO A 264 24.01 11.68 11.22
N ALA A 265 22.83 11.14 10.90
CA ALA A 265 21.56 11.85 11.03
C ALA A 265 21.26 12.17 12.49
N ALA A 266 20.59 13.30 12.70
CA ALA A 266 20.23 13.81 14.02
C ALA A 266 19.54 12.78 14.92
N THR A 267 19.79 12.85 16.23
CA THR A 267 18.88 12.19 17.19
C THR A 267 17.75 13.16 17.53
N ASN A 268 16.50 12.72 17.38
CA ASN A 268 15.28 13.54 17.54
C ASN A 268 15.38 14.93 16.88
N PRO A 269 15.43 14.99 15.54
CA PRO A 269 15.45 16.26 14.83
C PRO A 269 14.17 17.06 15.08
N VAL A 270 14.30 18.39 15.23
CA VAL A 270 13.16 19.30 15.44
C VAL A 270 13.26 20.53 14.55
N LEU A 271 12.13 20.96 13.98
CA LEU A 271 12.03 22.16 13.13
C LEU A 271 11.96 23.47 13.92
N ARG A 272 11.57 23.39 15.19
CA ARG A 272 11.46 24.54 16.09
C ARG A 272 12.46 24.38 17.20
N ARG A 273 13.09 25.50 17.60
CA ARG A 273 13.98 25.53 18.75
C ARG A 273 13.22 25.01 19.99
N PRO A 274 13.64 23.88 20.58
CA PRO A 274 12.88 23.26 21.65
C PRO A 274 13.08 24.03 22.96
N PRO A 275 12.04 24.16 23.81
CA PRO A 275 12.19 24.75 25.14
C PRO A 275 13.05 23.87 26.08
N ARG A 276 13.13 22.56 25.80
CA ARG A 276 14.01 21.58 26.47
C ARG A 276 14.94 20.96 25.41
N PRO A 277 16.16 21.49 25.25
CA PRO A 277 17.07 21.08 24.18
C PRO A 277 17.70 19.69 24.38
N GLU A 278 17.58 19.11 25.57
CA GLU A 278 18.18 17.82 25.91
C GLU A 278 17.69 16.72 24.96
N GLY A 279 18.64 16.00 24.35
CA GLY A 279 18.35 14.87 23.46
C GLY A 279 17.68 15.24 22.14
N ARG A 280 17.67 16.52 21.73
CA ARG A 280 17.04 17.01 20.49
C ARG A 280 18.04 17.81 19.65
N VAL A 281 17.95 17.68 18.33
CA VAL A 281 18.75 18.47 17.39
C VAL A 281 17.85 19.44 16.65
N TRP A 282 18.05 20.75 16.88
CA TRP A 282 17.35 21.78 16.13
C TRP A 282 17.95 21.91 14.72
N LEU A 283 17.09 21.81 13.71
CA LEU A 283 17.46 21.97 12.31
C LEU A 283 17.47 23.46 11.93
N GLU A 284 18.59 23.92 11.39
CA GLU A 284 18.83 25.30 11.00
C GLU A 284 19.13 25.45 9.51
N ASN A 285 19.59 24.38 8.84
CA ASN A 285 19.83 24.43 7.41
C ASN A 285 18.50 24.59 6.64
N PRO A 286 18.36 25.62 5.79
CA PRO A 286 17.09 25.90 5.10
C PRO A 286 16.57 24.76 4.23
N ASP A 287 17.46 24.08 3.50
CA ASP A 287 17.08 22.95 2.64
C ASP A 287 16.62 21.75 3.47
N ALA A 288 17.30 21.47 4.59
CA ALA A 288 16.91 20.43 5.52
C ALA A 288 15.55 20.73 6.15
N VAL A 289 15.33 21.96 6.61
CA VAL A 289 14.06 22.43 7.19
C VAL A 289 12.93 22.28 6.18
N ALA A 290 13.11 22.74 4.94
CA ALA A 290 12.09 22.61 3.91
C ALA A 290 11.78 21.14 3.54
N THR A 291 12.81 20.28 3.50
CA THR A 291 12.63 18.83 3.27
C THR A 291 11.80 18.19 4.37
N VAL A 292 12.19 18.44 5.61
CA VAL A 292 11.58 17.79 6.78
C VAL A 292 10.17 18.34 7.02
N ASP A 293 9.92 19.62 6.75
CA ASP A 293 8.58 20.20 6.77
C ASP A 293 7.66 19.52 5.74
N LEU A 294 8.09 19.38 4.48
CA LEU A 294 7.31 18.70 3.46
C LEU A 294 7.07 17.23 3.82
N ALA A 295 8.09 16.52 4.31
CA ALA A 295 7.97 15.11 4.73
C ALA A 295 6.94 14.96 5.85
N ASN A 296 7.01 15.83 6.87
CA ASN A 296 6.07 15.88 7.97
C ASN A 296 4.65 16.22 7.52
N ALA A 297 4.50 17.14 6.57
CA ALA A 297 3.20 17.52 6.02
C ALA A 297 2.57 16.38 5.22
N CYS A 298 3.36 15.61 4.47
CA CYS A 298 2.93 14.38 3.80
C CYS A 298 2.49 13.32 4.82
N TYR A 299 3.31 13.09 5.86
CA TYR A 299 3.00 12.16 6.93
C TYR A 299 1.73 12.53 7.70
N GLY A 300 1.53 13.81 8.04
CA GLY A 300 0.32 14.28 8.72
C GLY A 300 -0.95 14.09 7.88
N LEU A 301 -0.89 14.34 6.56
CA LEU A 301 -2.00 14.08 5.65
C LEU A 301 -2.28 12.58 5.50
N MET A 302 -1.24 11.76 5.42
CA MET A 302 -1.32 10.30 5.35
C MET A 302 -2.10 9.75 6.56
N LEU A 303 -1.71 10.14 7.78
CA LEU A 303 -2.40 9.69 9.00
C LEU A 303 -3.88 10.11 9.00
N ARG A 304 -4.19 11.31 8.51
CA ARG A 304 -5.57 11.79 8.43
C ARG A 304 -6.41 11.02 7.40
N LEU A 305 -5.83 10.63 6.27
CA LEU A 305 -6.48 9.77 5.27
C LEU A 305 -6.71 8.35 5.80
N LEU A 306 -5.76 7.80 6.55
CA LEU A 306 -5.93 6.49 7.20
C LEU A 306 -7.04 6.55 8.26
N ALA A 307 -7.06 7.58 9.10
CA ALA A 307 -8.15 7.81 10.05
C ALA A 307 -9.51 7.96 9.33
N TYR A 308 -9.54 8.70 8.22
CA TYR A 308 -10.72 8.86 7.39
C TYR A 308 -11.24 7.55 6.80
N ALA A 309 -10.34 6.66 6.35
CA ALA A 309 -10.72 5.36 5.80
C ALA A 309 -11.49 4.49 6.82
N TYR A 310 -11.17 4.63 8.11
CA TYR A 310 -11.91 3.97 9.20
C TYR A 310 -13.23 4.66 9.59
N ALA A 311 -13.49 5.88 9.09
CA ALA A 311 -14.78 6.57 9.26
C ALA A 311 -15.73 6.37 8.07
N VAL A 312 -15.21 5.95 6.92
CA VAL A 312 -16.00 5.64 5.73
C VAL A 312 -16.37 4.15 5.73
N ARG A 313 -17.67 3.86 5.60
CA ARG A 313 -18.19 2.49 5.48
C ARG A 313 -17.82 1.90 4.11
N GLY A 314 -17.29 0.68 4.10
CA GLY A 314 -16.94 -0.10 2.91
C GLY A 314 -17.97 -1.19 2.57
N PRO A 315 -17.88 -1.81 1.38
CA PRO A 315 -17.01 -1.43 0.27
C PRO A 315 -17.36 -0.05 -0.28
N SER A 316 -16.36 0.80 -0.52
CA SER A 316 -16.58 2.15 -1.04
C SER A 316 -15.39 2.63 -1.86
N ALA A 317 -15.65 3.12 -3.07
CA ALA A 317 -14.62 3.72 -3.91
C ALA A 317 -13.89 4.88 -3.23
N GLU A 318 -14.60 5.62 -2.36
CA GLU A 318 -14.02 6.69 -1.55
C GLU A 318 -13.08 6.15 -0.47
N LYS A 319 -13.48 5.07 0.23
CA LYS A 319 -12.65 4.41 1.24
C LYS A 319 -11.36 3.89 0.59
N SER A 320 -11.47 3.18 -0.54
CA SER A 320 -10.32 2.69 -1.28
C SER A 320 -9.43 3.84 -1.76
N LEU A 321 -10.01 4.94 -2.26
CA LEU A 321 -9.24 6.11 -2.69
C LEU A 321 -8.47 6.76 -1.53
N ALA A 322 -9.07 6.88 -0.35
CA ALA A 322 -8.39 7.45 0.81
C ALA A 322 -7.16 6.61 1.22
N VAL A 323 -7.30 5.28 1.22
CA VAL A 323 -6.18 4.35 1.47
C VAL A 323 -5.10 4.47 0.39
N ASP A 324 -5.48 4.64 -0.88
CA ASP A 324 -4.52 4.78 -2.00
C ASP A 324 -3.67 6.01 -1.89
N LEU A 325 -4.34 7.12 -1.58
CA LEU A 325 -3.71 8.40 -1.39
C LEU A 325 -2.77 8.37 -0.17
N ALA A 326 -3.16 7.67 0.90
CA ALA A 326 -2.28 7.45 2.05
C ALA A 326 -1.03 6.61 1.70
N ILE A 327 -1.19 5.48 0.99
CA ILE A 327 -0.05 4.66 0.52
C ILE A 327 0.86 5.46 -0.42
N GLY A 328 0.27 6.26 -1.31
CA GLY A 328 1.01 7.14 -2.19
C GLY A 328 1.86 8.16 -1.42
N LEU A 329 1.34 8.71 -0.31
CA LEU A 329 2.09 9.59 0.58
C LEU A 329 3.21 8.86 1.32
N MET A 330 3.02 7.59 1.73
CA MET A 330 4.11 6.77 2.30
C MET A 330 5.30 6.69 1.33
N GLN A 331 5.02 6.48 0.04
CA GLN A 331 6.02 6.42 -1.01
C GLN A 331 6.71 7.77 -1.28
N ALA A 332 6.05 8.89 -1.00
CA ALA A 332 6.64 10.22 -1.10
C ALA A 332 7.48 10.60 0.15
N VAL A 333 7.11 10.10 1.32
CA VAL A 333 7.80 10.36 2.59
C VAL A 333 9.22 9.77 2.59
N MET A 334 9.40 8.55 2.09
CA MET A 334 10.69 7.86 2.19
C MET A 334 11.83 8.57 1.44
N PRO A 335 11.69 9.00 0.17
CA PRO A 335 12.71 9.81 -0.52
C PRO A 335 13.02 11.13 0.20
N LEU A 336 12.02 11.78 0.80
CA LEU A 336 12.24 13.02 1.57
C LEU A 336 13.01 12.75 2.86
N ALA A 337 12.70 11.66 3.57
CA ALA A 337 13.43 11.25 4.76
C ALA A 337 14.90 10.91 4.43
N GLU A 338 15.15 10.21 3.33
CA GLU A 338 16.50 9.93 2.84
C GLU A 338 17.25 11.21 2.45
N ARG A 339 16.58 12.15 1.77
CA ARG A 339 17.18 13.45 1.45
C ARG A 339 17.56 14.20 2.72
N ALA A 340 16.68 14.22 3.73
CA ALA A 340 16.96 14.89 5.00
C ALA A 340 18.22 14.31 5.67
N ALA A 341 18.38 12.99 5.67
CA ALA A 341 19.56 12.31 6.23
C ALA A 341 20.89 12.66 5.52
N ARG A 342 20.86 13.33 4.36
CA ARG A 342 22.04 13.74 3.57
C ARG A 342 22.30 15.23 3.63
N LEU A 343 21.37 16.03 4.14
CA LEU A 343 21.54 17.46 4.31
C LEU A 343 22.16 17.75 5.68
N PRO A 344 22.99 18.80 5.82
CA PRO A 344 23.52 19.18 7.12
C PRO A 344 22.40 19.64 8.04
N ALA A 345 22.48 19.35 9.34
CA ALA A 345 21.48 19.80 10.31
C ALA A 345 21.51 21.32 10.49
N GLY A 346 22.69 21.90 10.61
CA GLY A 346 22.87 23.32 10.91
C GLY A 346 24.24 23.65 11.49
N PRO A 347 24.60 24.95 11.57
CA PRO A 347 25.88 25.39 12.12
C PRO A 347 26.05 25.02 13.60
N SER A 348 24.99 24.85 14.39
CA SER A 348 25.11 24.41 15.79
C SER A 348 25.52 22.94 15.92
N ASN A 349 25.37 22.15 14.85
CA ASN A 349 25.69 20.72 14.82
C ASN A 349 26.43 20.37 13.50
N PRO A 350 27.67 20.85 13.30
CA PRO A 350 28.34 20.85 12.00
C PRO A 350 28.72 19.45 11.48
N GLN A 351 28.76 18.45 12.34
CA GLN A 351 29.04 17.05 12.01
C GLN A 351 27.78 16.18 11.91
N CYS A 352 26.60 16.81 12.03
CA CYS A 352 25.32 16.14 12.07
C CYS A 352 24.55 16.40 10.77
N ASN A 353 23.98 15.35 10.21
CA ASN A 353 22.97 15.48 9.18
C ASN A 353 21.59 15.72 9.81
N ALA A 354 20.66 16.26 9.04
CA ALA A 354 19.27 16.35 9.45
C ALA A 354 18.62 14.97 9.45
N GLY A 355 17.32 14.93 9.70
CA GLY A 355 16.50 13.74 9.61
C GLY A 355 15.04 14.09 9.77
N MET A 356 14.16 13.19 9.34
CA MET A 356 12.72 13.39 9.46
C MET A 356 12.28 13.36 10.93
N SER A 357 11.46 14.30 11.38
CA SER A 357 11.01 14.35 12.78
C SER A 357 9.73 13.56 13.06
N PHE A 358 9.01 13.13 12.01
CA PHE A 358 7.69 12.50 12.09
C PHE A 358 6.74 13.29 13.01
N ILE A 359 6.74 14.61 12.88
CA ILE A 359 5.91 15.46 13.72
C ILE A 359 4.44 15.24 13.36
N THR A 360 3.61 15.00 14.36
CA THR A 360 2.17 14.81 14.20
C THR A 360 1.44 16.14 14.27
N LEU A 361 0.27 16.19 13.62
CA LEU A 361 -0.67 17.28 13.80
C LEU A 361 -1.17 17.29 15.25
N ARG A 362 -1.62 18.46 15.73
CA ARG A 362 -2.31 18.54 17.03
C ARG A 362 -3.46 17.54 17.13
N ASP A 363 -4.15 17.31 16.02
CA ASP A 363 -5.18 16.29 15.90
C ASP A 363 -5.18 15.68 14.49
N SER A 364 -5.03 14.35 14.44
CA SER A 364 -5.12 13.52 13.24
C SER A 364 -6.42 12.71 13.20
N ALA A 365 -7.40 13.03 14.05
CA ALA A 365 -8.73 12.44 14.03
C ALA A 365 -9.36 12.47 12.63
N ALA A 366 -10.19 11.46 12.37
CA ALA A 366 -10.93 11.35 11.13
C ALA A 366 -11.77 12.61 10.91
N LEU A 367 -11.65 13.21 9.72
CA LEU A 367 -12.58 14.25 9.30
C LEU A 367 -13.97 13.62 9.11
N PRO A 368 -15.06 14.33 9.43
CA PRO A 368 -16.41 13.83 9.15
C PRO A 368 -16.57 13.50 7.65
N PRO A 369 -17.02 12.28 7.28
CA PRO A 369 -17.22 11.90 5.89
C PRO A 369 -18.12 12.87 5.13
N GLY A 370 -17.73 13.21 3.90
CA GLY A 370 -18.50 14.06 3.00
C GLY A 370 -17.69 15.11 2.25
N PRO A 371 -18.36 16.02 1.51
CA PRO A 371 -17.72 16.95 0.58
C PRO A 371 -16.69 17.89 1.24
N ALA A 372 -16.90 18.25 2.51
CA ALA A 372 -15.98 19.10 3.27
C ALA A 372 -14.63 18.41 3.53
N ALA A 373 -14.63 17.15 3.97
CA ALA A 373 -13.40 16.39 4.17
C ALA A 373 -12.64 16.19 2.86
N ARG A 374 -13.36 15.84 1.79
CA ARG A 374 -12.82 15.69 0.43
C ARG A 374 -12.15 16.97 -0.06
N ARG A 375 -12.79 18.12 0.15
CA ARG A 375 -12.21 19.44 -0.20
C ARG A 375 -10.90 19.69 0.54
N VAL A 376 -10.85 19.43 1.85
CA VAL A 376 -9.62 19.55 2.64
C VAL A 376 -8.52 18.66 2.07
N PHE A 377 -8.82 17.41 1.68
CA PHE A 377 -7.82 16.53 1.07
C PHE A 377 -7.30 17.07 -0.26
N VAL A 378 -8.19 17.51 -1.15
CA VAL A 378 -7.81 18.09 -2.46
C VAL A 378 -6.92 19.32 -2.27
N GLU A 379 -7.32 20.26 -1.41
CA GLU A 379 -6.54 21.47 -1.10
C GLU A 379 -5.16 21.12 -0.51
N ARG A 380 -5.10 20.16 0.42
CA ARG A 380 -3.84 19.73 1.02
C ARG A 380 -2.92 19.05 0.03
N PHE A 381 -3.43 18.21 -0.87
CA PHE A 381 -2.59 17.62 -1.91
C PHE A 381 -2.03 18.67 -2.88
N ALA A 382 -2.83 19.66 -3.28
CA ALA A 382 -2.36 20.77 -4.12
C ALA A 382 -1.22 21.54 -3.45
N GLN A 383 -1.37 21.88 -2.16
CA GLN A 383 -0.35 22.57 -1.38
C GLN A 383 0.94 21.74 -1.23
N LEU A 384 0.83 20.43 -1.02
CA LEU A 384 2.00 19.55 -0.96
C LEU A 384 2.73 19.46 -2.31
N ALA A 385 1.99 19.37 -3.42
CA ALA A 385 2.56 19.34 -4.76
C ALA A 385 3.30 20.65 -5.10
N GLU A 386 2.74 21.80 -4.70
CA GLU A 386 3.39 23.11 -4.84
C GLU A 386 4.69 23.19 -4.01
N GLY A 387 4.65 22.80 -2.73
CA GLY A 387 5.84 22.75 -1.87
C GLY A 387 6.92 21.80 -2.42
N ALA A 388 6.53 20.68 -3.01
CA ALA A 388 7.46 19.72 -3.62
C ALA A 388 8.09 20.26 -4.91
N ALA A 389 7.36 21.04 -5.71
CA ALA A 389 7.90 21.66 -6.92
C ALA A 389 9.06 22.63 -6.61
N ALA A 390 9.01 23.34 -5.48
CA ALA A 390 10.11 24.19 -5.04
C ALA A 390 11.38 23.37 -4.72
N LEU A 391 11.24 22.24 -4.02
CA LEU A 391 12.38 21.36 -3.73
C LEU A 391 12.96 20.69 -4.98
N ARG A 392 12.09 20.36 -5.95
CA ARG A 392 12.49 19.77 -7.25
C ARG A 392 13.51 20.64 -7.99
N ALA A 393 13.39 21.97 -7.90
CA ALA A 393 14.26 22.90 -8.61
C ALA A 393 15.75 22.74 -8.23
N GLY A 394 16.05 22.19 -7.05
CA GLY A 394 17.42 21.88 -6.62
C GLY A 394 18.06 20.66 -7.31
N GLY A 395 17.31 19.90 -8.12
CA GLY A 395 17.83 18.80 -8.94
C GLY A 395 18.19 17.51 -8.20
N ASP A 396 17.98 17.44 -6.88
CA ASP A 396 18.19 16.22 -6.11
C ASP A 396 17.19 15.12 -6.54
N ALA A 397 17.71 13.93 -6.89
CA ALA A 397 16.90 12.84 -7.42
C ALA A 397 15.77 12.39 -6.49
N ARG A 398 15.95 12.49 -5.17
CA ARG A 398 14.95 12.11 -4.17
C ARG A 398 13.86 13.16 -4.05
N ALA A 399 14.24 14.44 -4.10
CA ALA A 399 13.28 15.54 -4.20
C ALA A 399 12.45 15.47 -5.49
N VAL A 400 13.09 15.15 -6.62
CA VAL A 400 12.41 14.96 -7.91
C VAL A 400 11.40 13.82 -7.83
N ALA A 401 11.81 12.66 -7.32
CA ALA A 401 10.93 11.50 -7.15
C ALA A 401 9.72 11.80 -6.25
N ALA A 402 9.94 12.47 -5.11
CA ALA A 402 8.85 12.88 -4.22
C ALA A 402 7.91 13.88 -4.89
N ALA A 403 8.44 14.84 -5.65
CA ALA A 403 7.62 15.83 -6.37
C ALA A 403 6.78 15.21 -7.49
N ASP A 404 7.33 14.27 -8.26
CA ASP A 404 6.57 13.53 -9.28
C ASP A 404 5.40 12.76 -8.65
N GLN A 405 5.67 12.07 -7.53
CA GLN A 405 4.65 11.33 -6.80
C GLN A 405 3.55 12.27 -6.25
N LEU A 406 3.93 13.38 -5.60
CA LEU A 406 2.96 14.32 -5.03
C LEU A 406 2.11 15.01 -6.10
N ALA A 407 2.67 15.34 -7.27
CA ALA A 407 1.91 15.86 -8.40
C ALA A 407 0.90 14.84 -8.92
N SER A 408 1.29 13.56 -9.03
CA SER A 408 0.38 12.47 -9.42
C SER A 408 -0.77 12.30 -8.41
N LEU A 409 -0.47 12.31 -7.12
CA LEU A 409 -1.48 12.18 -6.06
C LEU A 409 -2.45 13.37 -6.02
N ALA A 410 -1.95 14.58 -6.24
CA ALA A 410 -2.79 15.78 -6.33
C ALA A 410 -3.76 15.71 -7.50
N SER A 411 -3.29 15.30 -8.68
CA SER A 411 -4.15 15.07 -9.84
C SER A 411 -5.22 14.00 -9.56
N ARG A 412 -4.82 12.87 -8.97
CA ARG A 412 -5.73 11.77 -8.60
C ARG A 412 -6.78 12.21 -7.59
N ALA A 413 -6.39 12.93 -6.53
CA ALA A 413 -7.32 13.45 -5.53
C ALA A 413 -8.33 14.43 -6.15
N GLN A 414 -7.86 15.37 -6.97
CA GLN A 414 -8.69 16.35 -7.66
C GLN A 414 -9.71 15.73 -8.61
N GLN A 415 -9.34 14.64 -9.29
CA GLN A 415 -10.22 13.97 -10.26
C GLN A 415 -11.23 13.02 -9.61
N ARG A 416 -10.84 12.37 -8.50
CA ARG A 416 -11.60 11.23 -7.96
C ARG A 416 -12.38 11.53 -6.68
N PHE A 417 -12.05 12.60 -5.95
CA PHE A 417 -12.93 13.07 -4.88
C PHE A 417 -14.06 13.92 -5.45
N ASP A 418 -15.29 13.46 -5.28
CA ASP A 418 -16.47 14.24 -5.64
C ASP A 418 -16.72 15.36 -4.61
N LEU A 419 -16.56 16.60 -5.06
CA LEU A 419 -16.74 17.80 -4.24
C LEU A 419 -18.16 18.37 -4.30
N THR A 420 -19.06 17.76 -5.06
CA THR A 420 -20.45 18.22 -5.15
C THR A 420 -21.10 18.11 -3.77
N PRO A 421 -21.75 19.18 -3.28
CA PRO A 421 -22.58 19.07 -2.09
C PRO A 421 -23.65 18.01 -2.34
N ALA A 422 -23.84 17.08 -1.39
CA ALA A 422 -25.01 16.22 -1.44
C ALA A 422 -26.24 17.12 -1.52
N ALA A 423 -27.09 16.93 -2.54
CA ALA A 423 -28.36 17.64 -2.61
C ALA A 423 -29.05 17.45 -1.27
N ALA A 424 -29.47 18.55 -0.63
CA ALA A 424 -30.13 18.49 0.66
C ALA A 424 -31.32 17.53 0.52
N THR A 425 -31.19 16.33 1.06
CA THR A 425 -32.32 15.41 1.19
C THR A 425 -33.26 16.11 2.16
N SER A 426 -34.35 16.67 1.63
CA SER A 426 -35.47 17.04 2.46
C SER A 426 -35.84 15.78 3.24
N ALA A 427 -35.70 15.82 4.56
CA ALA A 427 -36.25 14.78 5.41
C ALA A 427 -37.77 14.84 5.25
N ALA A 428 -38.32 13.99 4.38
CA ALA A 428 -39.75 13.73 4.33
C ALA A 428 -40.08 12.60 5.32
N PRO A 429 -41.19 12.72 6.09
CA PRO A 429 -41.55 11.76 7.12
C PRO A 429 -41.98 10.40 6.55
N ALA A 430 -41.84 9.37 7.39
CA ALA A 430 -42.10 7.96 7.09
C ALA A 430 -43.49 7.69 6.46
N ALA A 431 -43.52 6.68 5.59
CA ALA A 431 -44.59 6.35 4.64
C ALA A 431 -45.90 5.80 5.25
N ARG A 432 -46.99 5.85 4.45
CA ARG A 432 -48.08 4.86 4.45
C ARG A 432 -48.34 4.34 3.03
N PRO A 433 -48.72 3.05 2.84
CA PRO A 433 -48.72 2.37 1.54
C PRO A 433 -50.11 2.17 0.92
N GLN A 434 -50.14 1.88 -0.39
CA GLN A 434 -51.10 1.12 -1.25
C GLN A 434 -51.11 1.74 -2.67
N GLY A 435 -51.20 1.04 -3.80
CA GLY A 435 -51.61 -0.33 -4.11
C GLY A 435 -51.29 -0.74 -5.56
N VAL A 436 -51.92 -1.84 -5.96
CA VAL A 436 -51.57 -2.87 -6.97
C VAL A 436 -52.02 -2.55 -8.42
N ALA A 437 -51.35 -3.17 -9.42
CA ALA A 437 -51.91 -3.94 -10.57
C ALA A 437 -51.19 -3.64 -11.91
N THR A 438 -50.47 -4.55 -12.59
CA THR A 438 -50.78 -5.78 -13.40
C THR A 438 -50.59 -5.57 -14.92
N GLY A 439 -50.03 -6.57 -15.61
CA GLY A 439 -50.23 -6.85 -17.06
C GLY A 439 -48.95 -6.73 -17.91
N ALA A 440 -48.19 -7.80 -18.20
CA ALA A 440 -48.39 -8.92 -19.14
C ALA A 440 -47.81 -8.66 -20.56
N ALA A 441 -46.83 -9.51 -20.94
CA ALA A 441 -46.26 -9.70 -22.29
C ALA A 441 -47.23 -10.52 -23.18
N PRO A 442 -46.98 -10.73 -24.51
CA PRO A 442 -46.03 -11.78 -24.96
C PRO A 442 -45.36 -11.62 -26.36
N GLU A 443 -44.32 -12.46 -26.56
CA GLU A 443 -43.87 -13.35 -27.68
C GLU A 443 -44.12 -12.99 -29.19
N ALA A 444 -43.45 -13.52 -30.23
CA ALA A 444 -42.53 -14.66 -30.43
C ALA A 444 -41.86 -14.61 -31.84
N ALA A 445 -40.76 -15.38 -31.98
CA ALA A 445 -40.39 -16.28 -33.10
C ALA A 445 -40.17 -15.72 -34.53
N ALA A 446 -39.44 -16.32 -35.47
CA ALA A 446 -38.34 -17.30 -35.57
C ALA A 446 -38.12 -17.47 -37.10
N GLY A 447 -36.92 -17.86 -37.57
CA GLY A 447 -36.75 -18.26 -38.98
C GLY A 447 -35.31 -18.58 -39.38
N ALA A 448 -35.01 -19.87 -39.52
CA ALA A 448 -33.81 -20.47 -40.14
C ALA A 448 -33.91 -20.40 -41.70
N ALA A 449 -32.99 -20.80 -42.59
CA ALA A 449 -31.77 -21.61 -42.59
C ALA A 449 -31.04 -21.46 -43.96
N ALA A 450 -29.76 -21.87 -43.98
CA ALA A 450 -28.99 -22.59 -45.02
C ALA A 450 -28.60 -21.97 -46.39
N GLY A 451 -27.33 -22.22 -46.79
CA GLY A 451 -26.89 -22.34 -48.19
C GLY A 451 -25.44 -21.93 -48.50
N ALA A 452 -24.63 -22.89 -48.95
CA ALA A 452 -23.23 -22.82 -49.40
C ALA A 452 -22.94 -21.80 -50.54
N ASP A 453 -21.72 -21.26 -50.66
CA ASP A 453 -20.64 -21.83 -51.49
C ASP A 453 -19.41 -20.90 -51.59
N ALA A 454 -18.27 -21.51 -51.94
CA ALA A 454 -16.96 -20.87 -52.09
C ALA A 454 -16.81 -20.06 -53.39
N ALA A 455 -16.24 -18.86 -53.32
CA ALA A 455 -15.53 -18.24 -54.44
C ALA A 455 -14.55 -17.15 -53.96
N ALA A 456 -13.32 -17.22 -54.47
CA ALA A 456 -12.25 -16.25 -54.26
C ALA A 456 -12.40 -15.04 -55.19
N ALA A 457 -11.96 -13.85 -54.77
CA ALA A 457 -11.22 -12.92 -55.63
C ALA A 457 -10.67 -11.69 -54.88
N SER A 458 -9.50 -11.26 -55.35
CA SER A 458 -8.67 -10.09 -55.06
C SER A 458 -9.39 -8.72 -55.02
N GLY A 459 -8.97 -7.83 -54.11
CA GLY A 459 -9.39 -6.43 -54.04
C GLY A 459 -8.27 -5.47 -53.59
N ALA A 460 -8.39 -4.20 -53.99
CA ALA A 460 -7.43 -3.11 -53.81
C ALA A 460 -7.05 -2.80 -52.34
N ALA A 461 -5.98 -2.03 -52.15
CA ALA A 461 -5.49 -1.64 -50.82
C ALA A 461 -6.59 -0.98 -49.97
N PRO A 462 -6.81 -1.44 -48.72
CA PRO A 462 -7.91 -0.96 -47.90
C PRO A 462 -7.68 0.46 -47.39
N ALA A 463 -8.77 1.21 -47.20
CA ALA A 463 -8.72 2.55 -46.62
C ALA A 463 -8.27 2.46 -45.14
N SER A 464 -7.16 3.12 -44.80
CA SER A 464 -6.62 3.21 -43.44
C SER A 464 -6.62 4.66 -42.96
N THR A 465 -6.91 4.86 -41.68
CA THR A 465 -6.86 6.16 -40.99
C THR A 465 -6.12 6.01 -39.68
N VAL A 466 -5.28 6.98 -39.30
CA VAL A 466 -4.57 6.97 -38.01
C VAL A 466 -5.04 8.16 -37.19
N SER A 467 -5.59 7.90 -36.00
CA SER A 467 -6.02 8.92 -35.05
C SER A 467 -5.64 8.51 -33.64
N GLY A 468 -5.04 9.42 -32.87
CA GLY A 468 -4.65 9.16 -31.48
C GLY A 468 -3.70 7.97 -31.28
N GLY A 469 -2.89 7.61 -32.28
CA GLY A 469 -2.00 6.44 -32.24
C GLY A 469 -2.68 5.10 -32.50
N VAL A 470 -3.95 5.10 -32.90
CA VAL A 470 -4.70 3.92 -33.36
C VAL A 470 -4.84 3.98 -34.87
N GLU A 471 -4.35 2.95 -35.56
CA GLU A 471 -4.58 2.72 -36.98
C GLU A 471 -5.89 1.94 -37.16
N THR A 472 -6.84 2.51 -37.89
CA THR A 472 -8.13 1.90 -38.20
C THR A 472 -8.22 1.61 -39.68
N VAL A 473 -8.41 0.32 -40.02
CA VAL A 473 -8.45 -0.17 -41.40
C VAL A 473 -9.83 -0.71 -41.72
N GLN A 474 -10.41 -0.18 -42.78
CA GLN A 474 -11.76 -0.50 -43.23
C GLN A 474 -11.74 -1.77 -44.08
N GLY A 475 -12.51 -2.78 -43.65
CA GLY A 475 -12.98 -3.86 -44.52
C GLY A 475 -14.46 -3.70 -44.85
N GLU A 476 -14.98 -4.59 -45.69
CA GLU A 476 -16.38 -4.60 -46.12
C GLU A 476 -17.32 -4.89 -44.94
N ARG A 477 -16.99 -5.92 -44.15
CA ARG A 477 -17.85 -6.43 -43.06
C ARG A 477 -17.31 -6.20 -41.65
N ILE A 478 -16.06 -5.76 -41.54
CA ILE A 478 -15.37 -5.51 -40.27
C ILE A 478 -14.43 -4.32 -40.42
N GLU A 479 -14.30 -3.56 -39.35
CA GLU A 479 -13.24 -2.60 -39.18
C GLU A 479 -12.22 -3.17 -38.19
N LEU A 480 -10.94 -3.11 -38.53
CA LEU A 480 -9.85 -3.48 -37.63
C LEU A 480 -9.18 -2.23 -37.06
N ALA A 481 -8.89 -2.25 -35.77
CA ALA A 481 -8.10 -1.23 -35.09
C ALA A 481 -6.81 -1.83 -34.54
N PHE A 482 -5.68 -1.18 -34.79
CA PHE A 482 -4.36 -1.52 -34.27
C PHE A 482 -3.78 -0.37 -33.45
N GLU A 483 -3.35 -0.66 -32.23
CA GLU A 483 -2.72 0.32 -31.34
C GLU A 483 -1.29 -0.11 -31.01
N ALA A 484 -0.31 0.52 -31.65
CA ALA A 484 1.10 0.16 -31.56
C ALA A 484 1.62 0.19 -30.11
N ARG A 485 1.18 1.18 -29.32
CA ARG A 485 1.54 1.34 -27.91
C ARG A 485 1.16 0.14 -27.04
N ARG A 486 0.19 -0.68 -27.43
CA ARG A 486 -0.21 -1.89 -26.68
C ARG A 486 0.45 -3.15 -27.22
N CYS A 487 1.09 -3.11 -28.38
CA CYS A 487 1.59 -4.32 -29.02
C CYS A 487 2.84 -4.85 -28.31
N ILE A 488 2.81 -6.11 -27.87
CA ILE A 488 3.98 -6.81 -27.31
C ILE A 488 4.68 -7.71 -28.33
N HIS A 489 4.40 -7.53 -29.62
CA HIS A 489 4.95 -8.36 -30.71
C HIS A 489 4.79 -9.88 -30.48
N SER A 490 3.65 -10.30 -29.90
CA SER A 490 3.33 -11.72 -29.64
C SER A 490 3.15 -12.58 -30.91
N ARG A 491 3.13 -11.94 -32.08
CA ARG A 491 2.99 -12.54 -33.43
C ARG A 491 1.68 -13.29 -33.71
N PHE A 492 0.74 -13.42 -32.77
CA PHE A 492 -0.55 -14.09 -33.00
C PHE A 492 -1.33 -13.57 -34.20
N CYS A 493 -1.28 -12.26 -34.49
CA CYS A 493 -1.93 -11.69 -35.66
C CYS A 493 -1.29 -12.17 -36.98
N VAL A 494 0.03 -12.01 -37.12
CA VAL A 494 0.76 -12.39 -38.35
C VAL A 494 0.85 -13.90 -38.57
N THR A 495 0.79 -14.71 -37.50
CA THR A 495 0.76 -16.17 -37.63
C THR A 495 -0.66 -16.73 -37.77
N GLY A 496 -1.66 -16.10 -37.14
CA GLY A 496 -3.05 -16.52 -37.19
C GLY A 496 -3.78 -16.09 -38.47
N ALA A 497 -3.42 -14.94 -39.02
CA ALA A 497 -3.95 -14.45 -40.30
C ALA A 497 -2.84 -13.80 -41.16
N PRO A 498 -1.87 -14.58 -41.68
CA PRO A 498 -0.72 -14.08 -42.45
C PRO A 498 -1.09 -13.39 -43.77
N LYS A 499 -2.32 -13.57 -44.27
CA LYS A 499 -2.84 -12.85 -45.45
C LYS A 499 -3.53 -11.53 -45.09
N VAL A 500 -3.94 -11.38 -43.82
CA VAL A 500 -4.54 -10.15 -43.29
C VAL A 500 -3.45 -9.27 -42.72
N PHE A 501 -2.60 -9.79 -41.84
CA PHE A 501 -1.52 -9.07 -41.19
C PHE A 501 -0.18 -9.44 -41.82
N LEU A 502 0.28 -8.62 -42.77
CA LEU A 502 1.53 -8.83 -43.49
C LEU A 502 2.71 -8.38 -42.63
N ALA A 503 3.61 -9.29 -42.30
CA ALA A 503 4.85 -8.95 -41.61
C ALA A 503 5.89 -8.41 -42.61
N ASN A 504 6.68 -7.41 -42.17
CA ASN A 504 7.87 -6.91 -42.89
C ASN A 504 7.61 -6.34 -44.30
N VAL A 505 6.41 -5.80 -44.56
CA VAL A 505 6.08 -5.14 -45.83
C VAL A 505 6.28 -3.63 -45.75
N LYS A 506 6.54 -3.00 -46.90
CA LYS A 506 6.46 -1.54 -47.07
C LYS A 506 5.10 -1.21 -47.70
N GLY A 507 4.25 -0.48 -46.98
CA GLY A 507 2.90 -0.12 -47.43
C GLY A 507 1.80 -0.70 -46.52
N PRO A 508 0.55 -0.80 -47.01
CA PRO A 508 -0.56 -1.40 -46.27
C PRO A 508 -0.19 -2.80 -45.81
N TRP A 509 -0.42 -3.06 -44.52
CA TRP A 509 -0.03 -4.32 -43.88
C TRP A 509 -1.20 -5.04 -43.21
N ILE A 510 -2.38 -4.39 -43.14
CA ILE A 510 -3.63 -4.97 -42.65
C ILE A 510 -4.61 -5.03 -43.83
N HIS A 511 -5.13 -6.22 -44.14
CA HIS A 511 -6.07 -6.48 -45.22
C HIS A 511 -7.30 -7.23 -44.69
N PRO A 512 -8.29 -6.54 -44.08
CA PRO A 512 -9.37 -7.18 -43.34
C PRO A 512 -10.18 -8.19 -44.18
N ASP A 513 -10.35 -7.92 -45.47
CA ASP A 513 -11.16 -8.75 -46.39
C ASP A 513 -10.40 -9.97 -46.95
N ALA A 514 -9.13 -10.17 -46.59
CA ALA A 514 -8.33 -11.31 -47.04
C ALA A 514 -8.64 -12.62 -46.30
N MET A 515 -9.58 -12.60 -45.35
CA MET A 515 -10.00 -13.74 -44.55
C MET A 515 -11.48 -13.61 -44.16
N PRO A 516 -12.24 -14.72 -44.03
CA PRO A 516 -13.59 -14.68 -43.48
C PRO A 516 -13.63 -14.02 -42.10
N VAL A 517 -14.64 -13.17 -41.89
CA VAL A 517 -14.70 -12.28 -40.72
C VAL A 517 -14.66 -13.04 -39.39
N GLU A 518 -15.32 -14.19 -39.29
CA GLU A 518 -15.34 -14.94 -38.02
C GLU A 518 -13.95 -15.47 -37.63
N ARG A 519 -13.13 -15.86 -38.61
CA ARG A 519 -11.74 -16.25 -38.33
C ARG A 519 -10.89 -15.04 -37.95
N LEU A 520 -11.18 -13.88 -38.50
CA LEU A 520 -10.48 -12.65 -38.15
C LEU A 520 -10.85 -12.16 -36.73
N VAL A 521 -12.09 -12.33 -36.30
CA VAL A 521 -12.55 -12.10 -34.93
C VAL A 521 -11.79 -12.98 -33.94
N GLU A 522 -11.65 -14.28 -34.23
CA GLU A 522 -10.86 -15.20 -33.40
C GLU A 522 -9.39 -14.75 -33.27
N VAL A 523 -8.78 -14.29 -34.38
CA VAL A 523 -7.41 -13.77 -34.37
C VAL A 523 -7.28 -12.48 -33.56
N ALA A 524 -8.28 -11.60 -33.61
CA ALA A 524 -8.32 -10.40 -32.77
C ALA A 524 -8.46 -10.76 -31.27
N HIS A 525 -9.28 -11.75 -30.93
CA HIS A 525 -9.42 -12.26 -29.55
C HIS A 525 -8.13 -12.90 -29.03
N ALA A 526 -7.33 -13.52 -29.91
CA ALA A 526 -6.04 -14.09 -29.57
C ALA A 526 -4.94 -13.04 -29.31
N CYS A 527 -5.17 -11.75 -29.59
CA CYS A 527 -4.22 -10.69 -29.28
C CYS A 527 -4.17 -10.43 -27.76
N PRO A 528 -3.11 -10.85 -27.04
CA PRO A 528 -3.11 -10.86 -25.58
C PRO A 528 -3.13 -9.46 -24.96
N SER A 529 -2.64 -8.45 -25.68
CA SER A 529 -2.58 -7.07 -25.21
C SER A 529 -3.77 -6.21 -25.61
N GLY A 530 -4.70 -6.77 -26.40
CA GLY A 530 -5.79 -6.02 -26.99
C GLY A 530 -5.33 -4.93 -27.96
N ALA A 531 -4.10 -5.04 -28.50
CA ALA A 531 -3.59 -4.12 -29.51
C ALA A 531 -4.38 -4.22 -30.82
N ILE A 532 -4.89 -5.42 -31.15
CA ILE A 532 -5.85 -5.64 -32.23
C ILE A 532 -7.24 -5.69 -31.63
N ARG A 533 -8.15 -4.88 -32.18
CA ARG A 533 -9.58 -4.82 -31.85
C ARG A 533 -10.39 -4.72 -33.14
N TYR A 534 -11.69 -4.89 -33.04
CA TYR A 534 -12.58 -4.75 -34.19
C TYR A 534 -13.90 -4.05 -33.87
N ARG A 535 -14.58 -3.65 -34.93
CA ARG A 535 -16.00 -3.29 -34.95
C ARG A 535 -16.70 -4.04 -36.08
N ARG A 536 -17.82 -4.71 -35.80
CA ARG A 536 -18.61 -5.44 -36.81
C ARG A 536 -19.45 -4.45 -37.62
N LYS A 537 -19.52 -4.64 -38.94
CA LYS A 537 -20.37 -3.84 -39.84
C LYS A 537 -21.56 -4.62 -40.41
N ASP A 538 -21.60 -5.91 -40.17
CA ASP A 538 -22.62 -6.84 -40.68
C ASP A 538 -23.74 -7.14 -39.67
N GLY A 539 -23.80 -6.38 -38.57
CA GLY A 539 -24.84 -6.52 -37.54
C GLY A 539 -24.62 -7.68 -36.56
N ALA A 540 -23.55 -8.46 -36.70
CA ALA A 540 -23.19 -9.47 -35.69
C ALA A 540 -22.68 -8.80 -34.38
N PRO A 541 -22.74 -9.50 -33.23
CA PRO A 541 -22.31 -8.94 -31.95
C PRO A 541 -20.85 -8.50 -31.94
N GLU A 542 -20.59 -7.40 -31.23
CA GLU A 542 -19.22 -6.95 -30.92
C GLU A 542 -18.50 -7.93 -29.99
N GLU A 543 -17.24 -7.62 -29.69
CA GLU A 543 -16.49 -8.39 -28.70
C GLU A 543 -17.23 -8.46 -27.36
N PRO A 544 -17.59 -9.67 -26.86
CA PRO A 544 -18.34 -9.80 -25.63
C PRO A 544 -17.46 -9.51 -24.41
N VAL A 545 -18.07 -8.99 -23.35
CA VAL A 545 -17.42 -8.86 -22.04
C VAL A 545 -16.96 -10.26 -21.57
N PRO A 546 -15.71 -10.43 -21.11
CA PRO A 546 -15.25 -11.70 -20.59
C PRO A 546 -16.14 -12.20 -19.44
N PRO A 547 -16.61 -13.46 -19.47
CA PRO A 547 -17.47 -14.02 -18.42
C PRO A 547 -16.69 -14.36 -17.14
N VAL A 548 -15.36 -14.29 -17.19
CA VAL A 548 -14.46 -14.44 -16.05
C VAL A 548 -13.32 -13.43 -16.22
N ASN A 549 -13.05 -12.69 -15.16
CA ASN A 549 -11.90 -11.83 -15.06
C ASN A 549 -10.65 -12.67 -14.74
N LEU A 550 -9.69 -12.68 -15.66
CA LEU A 550 -8.47 -13.50 -15.58
C LEU A 550 -7.22 -12.62 -15.60
N ALA A 551 -6.22 -12.96 -14.79
CA ALA A 551 -4.87 -12.43 -14.83
C ALA A 551 -3.84 -13.55 -14.95
N SER A 552 -3.33 -13.80 -16.15
CA SER A 552 -2.26 -14.79 -16.34
C SER A 552 -0.89 -14.16 -16.10
N VAL A 553 -0.08 -14.83 -15.28
CA VAL A 553 1.31 -14.44 -15.03
C VAL A 553 2.21 -15.14 -16.06
N ARG A 554 2.89 -14.39 -16.92
CA ARG A 554 3.77 -14.98 -17.95
C ARG A 554 5.17 -15.19 -17.39
N GLU A 555 5.71 -16.40 -17.51
CA GLU A 555 7.11 -16.73 -17.18
C GLU A 555 8.07 -15.69 -17.78
N GLY A 556 8.90 -15.07 -16.95
CA GLY A 556 9.83 -14.01 -17.34
C GLY A 556 9.20 -12.80 -18.06
N GLY A 557 7.87 -12.67 -18.06
CA GLY A 557 7.13 -11.72 -18.88
C GLY A 557 6.11 -10.87 -18.13
N PRO A 558 5.20 -10.19 -18.86
CA PRO A 558 4.20 -9.30 -18.27
C PRO A 558 3.03 -10.04 -17.60
N TYR A 559 2.22 -9.29 -16.85
CA TYR A 559 0.88 -9.73 -16.49
C TYR A 559 -0.05 -9.58 -17.69
N ALA A 560 -0.85 -10.60 -18.00
CA ALA A 560 -1.85 -10.57 -19.07
C ALA A 560 -3.26 -10.61 -18.47
N PHE A 561 -3.99 -9.50 -18.58
CA PHE A 561 -5.34 -9.36 -18.05
C PHE A 561 -6.39 -9.59 -19.14
N ARG A 562 -7.48 -10.27 -18.79
CA ARG A 562 -8.69 -10.43 -19.60
C ARG A 562 -9.92 -10.19 -18.71
N ALA A 563 -10.55 -9.04 -18.84
CA ALA A 563 -11.68 -8.58 -18.02
C ALA A 563 -12.32 -7.35 -18.65
N GLN A 564 -13.41 -6.78 -18.13
CA GLN A 564 -13.80 -5.41 -18.47
C GLN A 564 -12.85 -4.41 -17.82
N LEU A 565 -11.80 -3.98 -18.54
CA LEU A 565 -10.69 -3.24 -17.94
C LEU A 565 -10.96 -1.73 -17.84
N GLN A 566 -10.64 -1.18 -16.67
CA GLN A 566 -10.49 0.25 -16.45
C GLN A 566 -9.07 0.52 -15.94
N ILE A 567 -8.23 1.19 -16.74
CA ILE A 567 -6.83 1.50 -16.39
C ILE A 567 -6.72 2.99 -16.10
N ASP A 568 -6.24 3.36 -14.91
CA ASP A 568 -6.17 4.76 -14.43
C ASP A 568 -7.51 5.50 -14.60
N GLY A 569 -8.61 4.83 -14.30
CA GLY A 569 -9.95 5.39 -14.42
C GLY A 569 -10.53 5.45 -15.84
N ALA A 570 -9.74 5.14 -16.88
CA ALA A 570 -10.19 5.13 -18.27
C ALA A 570 -10.52 3.71 -18.76
N ALA A 571 -11.57 3.57 -19.59
CA ALA A 571 -11.91 2.28 -20.21
C ALA A 571 -10.76 1.81 -21.13
N ALA A 572 -10.29 0.57 -20.94
CA ALA A 572 -9.12 0.03 -21.63
C ALA A 572 -9.43 -1.19 -22.51
N GLY A 573 -10.71 -1.50 -22.75
CA GLY A 573 -11.15 -2.67 -23.51
C GLY A 573 -11.05 -3.96 -22.68
N PHE A 574 -10.92 -5.11 -23.34
CA PHE A 574 -11.06 -6.41 -22.66
C PHE A 574 -9.77 -7.17 -22.38
N ARG A 575 -8.64 -6.70 -22.90
CA ARG A 575 -7.33 -7.37 -22.77
C ARG A 575 -6.21 -6.36 -22.62
N ALA A 576 -5.26 -6.57 -21.71
CA ALA A 576 -4.07 -5.74 -21.60
C ALA A 576 -2.88 -6.54 -21.09
N THR A 577 -1.68 -6.24 -21.59
CA THR A 577 -0.43 -6.77 -21.05
C THR A 577 0.33 -5.67 -20.33
N LEU A 578 0.48 -5.80 -19.01
CA LEU A 578 1.05 -4.78 -18.16
C LEU A 578 2.43 -5.19 -17.62
N CYS A 579 3.30 -4.20 -17.47
CA CYS A 579 4.70 -4.40 -17.08
C CYS A 579 4.78 -5.05 -15.70
N ARG A 580 5.51 -6.17 -15.63
CA ARG A 580 5.87 -6.86 -14.38
C ARG A 580 7.33 -6.62 -13.97
N CYS A 581 8.21 -6.38 -14.94
CA CYS A 581 9.66 -6.30 -14.73
C CYS A 581 10.17 -4.94 -14.22
N GLY A 582 9.34 -3.90 -14.19
CA GLY A 582 9.74 -2.54 -13.82
C GLY A 582 10.59 -1.78 -14.85
N ALA A 583 11.07 -2.44 -15.93
CA ALA A 583 11.95 -1.81 -16.92
C ALA A 583 11.25 -1.17 -18.12
N SER A 584 9.94 -1.37 -18.29
CA SER A 584 9.24 -0.83 -19.45
C SER A 584 9.34 0.70 -19.53
N LYS A 585 9.57 1.24 -20.73
CA LYS A 585 9.54 2.67 -21.04
C LYS A 585 8.12 3.16 -21.37
N ASN A 586 7.17 2.23 -21.49
CA ASN A 586 5.78 2.46 -21.84
C ASN A 586 4.80 2.06 -20.72
N LYS A 587 5.22 2.18 -19.46
CA LYS A 587 4.37 1.85 -18.31
C LYS A 587 3.02 2.57 -18.38
N PRO A 588 1.92 1.92 -17.96
CA PRO A 588 1.87 0.59 -17.33
C PRO A 588 1.96 -0.58 -18.30
N TYR A 589 1.94 -0.34 -19.61
CA TYR A 589 1.98 -1.41 -20.60
C TYR A 589 3.36 -2.05 -20.68
N CYS A 590 3.40 -3.31 -21.09
CA CYS A 590 4.64 -3.97 -21.45
C CYS A 590 5.08 -3.57 -22.86
N ASP A 591 6.35 -3.25 -23.04
CA ASP A 591 7.01 -2.95 -24.32
C ASP A 591 8.11 -3.95 -24.69
N GLY A 592 8.29 -5.00 -23.90
CA GLY A 592 9.29 -6.04 -24.17
C GLY A 592 10.65 -5.81 -23.51
N SER A 593 10.88 -4.70 -22.78
CA SER A 593 12.17 -4.45 -22.09
C SER A 593 12.60 -5.55 -21.11
N HIS A 594 11.68 -6.43 -20.68
CA HIS A 594 12.00 -7.60 -19.87
C HIS A 594 12.98 -8.57 -20.55
N HIS A 595 12.98 -8.64 -21.89
CA HIS A 595 13.96 -9.42 -22.64
C HIS A 595 15.36 -8.80 -22.56
N GLU A 596 15.46 -7.48 -22.70
CA GLU A 596 16.73 -6.74 -22.68
C GLU A 596 17.43 -6.83 -21.33
N ILE A 597 16.66 -6.82 -20.23
CA ILE A 597 17.20 -6.86 -18.87
C ILE A 597 17.32 -8.29 -18.29
N GLY A 598 16.99 -9.33 -19.06
CA GLY A 598 17.04 -10.72 -18.59
C GLY A 598 16.12 -11.01 -17.40
N PHE A 599 14.93 -10.40 -17.37
CA PHE A 599 14.00 -10.54 -16.24
C PHE A 599 13.57 -12.00 -16.05
N THR A 600 13.85 -12.54 -14.87
CA THR A 600 13.55 -13.93 -14.52
C THR A 600 12.58 -13.95 -13.33
N ALA A 601 11.38 -14.47 -13.55
CA ALA A 601 10.37 -14.63 -12.50
C ALA A 601 9.33 -15.66 -12.93
N THR A 602 8.98 -16.58 -12.02
CA THR A 602 8.03 -17.64 -12.30
C THR A 602 6.67 -17.10 -12.76
N GLY A 603 6.07 -17.77 -13.73
CA GLY A 603 4.68 -17.60 -14.15
C GLY A 603 3.70 -18.49 -13.36
N GLU A 604 4.20 -19.38 -12.50
CA GLU A 604 3.36 -20.29 -11.72
C GLU A 604 2.88 -19.61 -10.43
N PRO A 605 1.57 -19.50 -10.19
CA PRO A 605 1.06 -19.03 -8.91
C PRO A 605 1.35 -20.06 -7.81
N PRO A 606 1.52 -19.62 -6.55
CA PRO A 606 1.70 -20.54 -5.42
C PRO A 606 0.51 -21.50 -5.30
N SER A 607 0.78 -22.77 -5.00
CA SER A 607 -0.28 -23.76 -4.75
C SER A 607 -0.93 -23.53 -3.39
N GLY A 608 -2.28 -23.52 -3.34
CA GLY A 608 -3.05 -23.29 -2.12
C GLY A 608 -4.56 -23.44 -2.34
N LYS A 609 -5.34 -23.50 -1.25
CA LYS A 609 -6.80 -23.43 -1.34
C LYS A 609 -7.22 -21.99 -1.65
N THR A 610 -7.74 -21.74 -2.83
CA THR A 610 -8.40 -20.49 -3.21
C THR A 610 -9.89 -20.57 -2.92
N ASP A 611 -10.43 -19.56 -2.26
CA ASP A 611 -11.87 -19.45 -2.06
C ASP A 611 -12.57 -19.24 -3.41
N VAL A 612 -13.70 -19.90 -3.61
CA VAL A 612 -14.49 -19.78 -4.84
C VAL A 612 -15.17 -18.41 -4.86
N LEU A 613 -14.94 -17.61 -5.90
CA LEU A 613 -15.59 -16.33 -6.07
C LEU A 613 -17.08 -16.51 -6.41
N PRO A 614 -18.02 -15.88 -5.68
CA PRO A 614 -19.46 -15.96 -5.99
C PRO A 614 -19.82 -15.20 -7.27
N VAL A 615 -19.03 -14.19 -7.65
CA VAL A 615 -19.13 -13.43 -8.90
C VAL A 615 -17.74 -13.41 -9.53
N ARG A 616 -17.65 -13.78 -10.80
CA ARG A 616 -16.36 -14.01 -11.50
C ARG A 616 -16.05 -12.96 -12.56
N ASP A 617 -17.02 -12.11 -12.89
CA ASP A 617 -16.96 -11.07 -13.92
C ASP A 617 -17.08 -9.67 -13.29
N GLY A 618 -17.32 -8.65 -14.14
CA GLY A 618 -17.45 -7.25 -13.76
C GLY A 618 -16.23 -6.40 -14.09
N VAL A 619 -16.32 -5.10 -13.79
CA VAL A 619 -15.23 -4.16 -14.06
C VAL A 619 -14.01 -4.51 -13.22
N LEU A 620 -12.86 -4.68 -13.87
CA LEU A 620 -11.56 -4.83 -13.23
C LEU A 620 -10.81 -3.51 -13.34
N ALA A 621 -10.73 -2.79 -12.22
CA ALA A 621 -10.02 -1.53 -12.12
C ALA A 621 -8.54 -1.79 -11.82
N ILE A 622 -7.66 -1.28 -12.68
CA ILE A 622 -6.21 -1.35 -12.52
C ILE A 622 -5.67 0.06 -12.38
N ASP A 623 -5.08 0.37 -11.24
CA ASP A 623 -4.41 1.64 -10.95
C ASP A 623 -2.89 1.41 -10.84
N PRO A 624 -2.15 1.62 -11.94
CA PRO A 624 -0.69 1.66 -11.90
C PRO A 624 -0.14 2.64 -10.86
N GLN A 625 0.85 2.20 -10.08
CA GLN A 625 1.63 3.07 -9.21
C GLN A 625 2.96 3.43 -9.88
N ALA A 626 3.38 4.69 -9.79
CA ALA A 626 4.66 5.15 -10.34
C ALA A 626 5.82 4.38 -9.67
N ASN A 627 6.58 3.62 -10.47
CA ASN A 627 7.64 2.72 -9.99
C ASN A 627 7.20 1.74 -8.88
N GLY A 628 5.91 1.40 -8.83
CA GLY A 628 5.33 0.52 -7.83
C GLY A 628 4.51 -0.62 -8.45
N PRO A 629 3.78 -1.38 -7.62
CA PRO A 629 2.93 -2.48 -8.11
C PRO A 629 1.74 -1.96 -8.93
N LEU A 630 1.16 -2.86 -9.72
CA LEU A 630 -0.18 -2.66 -10.28
C LEU A 630 -1.19 -2.93 -9.16
N ARG A 631 -2.01 -1.94 -8.82
CA ARG A 631 -3.12 -2.18 -7.90
C ARG A 631 -4.35 -2.61 -8.69
N VAL A 632 -4.86 -3.81 -8.39
CA VAL A 632 -5.98 -4.42 -9.12
C VAL A 632 -7.15 -4.57 -8.16
N ARG A 633 -8.34 -4.09 -8.55
CA ARG A 633 -9.59 -4.17 -7.78
C ARG A 633 -10.71 -4.74 -8.64
N GLY A 634 -11.51 -5.62 -8.04
CA GLY A 634 -12.60 -6.35 -8.69
C GLY A 634 -12.41 -7.86 -8.58
N ASN A 635 -13.40 -8.62 -9.03
CA ASN A 635 -13.32 -10.07 -9.08
C ASN A 635 -12.19 -10.48 -10.03
N LEU A 636 -11.31 -11.39 -9.62
CA LEU A 636 -10.15 -11.80 -10.41
C LEU A 636 -9.70 -13.22 -10.07
N GLU A 637 -9.42 -14.00 -11.11
CA GLU A 637 -8.73 -15.29 -11.01
C GLU A 637 -7.34 -15.20 -11.65
N ILE A 638 -6.35 -15.85 -11.03
CA ILE A 638 -4.94 -15.84 -11.45
C ILE A 638 -4.56 -17.18 -12.06
#